data_AF-A0A969FHT0-F1
#
_entry.id   AF-A0A969FHT0-F1
#
_cell.length_a   1.000
_cell.length_b   1.000
_cell.length_c   1.000
_cell.angle_alpha   90.00
_cell.angle_beta   90.00
_cell.angle_gamma   90.00
#
_symmetry.space_group_name_H-M   'P 1'
#
loop_
_entity.id
_entity.type
_entity.pdbx_description
1 polymer ?
#
loop_
_entity_poly.entity_id
_entity_poly.type
_entity_poly.pdbx_seq_one_letter_code
_entity_poly.pdbx_strand_id
1 'polypeptide(L)'
;MSRPIPIGGIAGDVVLTAARDITVGGEVNSYGDQAGGDVTIESAAGNIAITSYVSSYSDGGNAGDVRLRAPQGTVDIGRELETYAFGTAGQVDIVAAGDITLGSRFGQFIDTIRTDPEFDPGLWATVQTYAGENAGNISLTSTSGNIRLNNATYTDNLGQNVTLASVRSSGLQRSGNLTLASPGTINAGEIITQASGGNSGSITINGNNVTTGNVSSIGVTGSGSIRLSSTGSIIAGDVTTTASAGQSGDIAVNSQVDAILRNLRSEGGSGSGNINVQALRNIITGDITSKATQGNSGNVSLNAGGDLTTGNIASIAENGTSGNISLEAGGTISTGTLTTADGTVSVTGAATTNTGTITSATTLELEDLERRYSQDFLSYLGSMPAFGGSMADTEATVAMLFADRNVRIASVLIELLPNQIAIRITDPEHDPQVFYSPIDRDTVLATIDTYRTHLVNARYRLLGRHNDYAAQLYDWLIRPIAPELEARNIDTLMLSVDAGLRSLPFGALYDGERYLIEQYSYSLIPSLGLVDPRYQPLAIDAPMLAMGASQFIRQSPLPAVPAELNTLINHRRDGSILLNDAFTRDNVIRQRQRTPYPIIHLATHGEFNSGALENSYLQLWDGQIGLDEIRELGWSDPPVELLVLSACQTALGNSEAEMGFAGLAVAAGVKTAIASLWYVDDMATFLLMTELYQNLATAPIKVEALREAQLALLRGNVQIEDGILYSDRATEPIALPESLRNLSGQDVSHPYFWSAFTAIGSPW
;
A
#
# COMPACT_ATOMS: atom_id res chain seq x y z
N MET A 1 -1.02 0.42 -59.87
CA MET A 1 -0.34 -0.51 -60.79
C MET A 1 0.52 -1.43 -59.97
N SER A 2 0.37 -2.74 -60.14
CA SER A 2 1.20 -3.77 -59.50
C SER A 2 2.67 -3.57 -59.91
N ARG A 3 3.52 -3.18 -58.94
CA ARG A 3 4.96 -3.03 -59.17
C ARG A 3 5.58 -4.41 -59.45
N PRO A 4 6.46 -4.57 -60.45
CA PRO A 4 7.20 -5.80 -60.65
C PRO A 4 8.19 -5.98 -59.51
N ILE A 5 8.15 -7.14 -58.86
CA ILE A 5 9.10 -7.57 -57.83
C ILE A 5 10.46 -7.80 -58.50
N PRO A 6 11.50 -7.02 -58.22
CA PRO A 6 12.86 -7.35 -58.62
C PRO A 6 13.36 -8.46 -57.68
N ILE A 7 13.91 -9.52 -58.28
CA ILE A 7 14.42 -10.69 -57.58
C ILE A 7 15.78 -10.30 -56.96
N GLY A 8 15.86 -10.07 -55.64
CA GLY A 8 17.08 -9.98 -54.83
C GLY A 8 18.13 -8.94 -55.25
N GLY A 9 18.20 -7.79 -54.56
CA GLY A 9 19.28 -6.83 -54.76
C GLY A 9 19.34 -5.66 -53.76
N ILE A 10 20.52 -5.05 -53.66
CA ILE A 10 20.78 -3.77 -52.99
C ILE A 10 20.47 -2.65 -53.99
N ALA A 11 19.59 -1.73 -53.62
CA ALA A 11 19.30 -0.54 -54.40
C ALA A 11 20.45 0.47 -54.32
N GLY A 12 20.71 1.16 -55.43
CA GLY A 12 21.69 2.23 -55.46
C GLY A 12 21.17 3.52 -54.82
N ASP A 13 22.09 4.40 -54.50
CA ASP A 13 21.77 5.75 -54.02
C ASP A 13 21.12 6.58 -55.12
N VAL A 14 20.14 7.39 -54.74
CA VAL A 14 19.50 8.39 -55.60
C VAL A 14 20.04 9.75 -55.19
N VAL A 15 20.88 10.34 -56.05
CA VAL A 15 21.48 11.66 -55.82
C VAL A 15 21.01 12.64 -56.88
N LEU A 16 20.29 13.66 -56.44
CA LEU A 16 19.86 14.79 -57.27
C LEU A 16 20.53 16.07 -56.74
N THR A 17 21.47 16.61 -57.50
CA THR A 17 22.15 17.87 -57.14
C THR A 17 21.98 18.90 -58.23
N ALA A 18 21.66 20.14 -57.85
CA ALA A 18 21.56 21.25 -58.78
C ALA A 18 22.03 22.56 -58.15
N ALA A 19 22.59 23.45 -58.98
CA ALA A 19 22.94 24.80 -58.54
C ALA A 19 21.71 25.66 -58.23
N ARG A 20 20.54 25.32 -58.78
CA ARG A 20 19.26 26.05 -58.64
C ARG A 20 18.12 25.04 -58.46
N ASP A 21 16.91 25.36 -58.90
CA ASP A 21 15.71 24.57 -58.63
C ASP A 21 15.80 23.11 -59.12
N ILE A 22 15.29 22.18 -58.29
CA ILE A 22 15.04 20.77 -58.63
C ILE A 22 13.53 20.56 -58.63
N THR A 23 12.97 20.11 -59.76
CA THR A 23 11.55 19.74 -59.85
C THR A 23 11.39 18.32 -60.37
N VAL A 24 10.70 17.47 -59.60
CA VAL A 24 10.40 16.08 -59.97
C VAL A 24 8.88 15.90 -60.06
N GLY A 25 8.39 15.67 -61.29
CA GLY A 25 6.97 15.44 -61.58
C GLY A 25 6.43 14.05 -61.17
N GLY A 26 7.11 13.34 -60.28
CA GLY A 26 6.76 11.99 -59.85
C GLY A 26 7.38 11.63 -58.49
N GLU A 27 7.68 10.35 -58.29
CA GLU A 27 8.26 9.82 -57.05
C GLU A 27 9.81 9.82 -57.11
N VAL A 28 10.47 10.03 -55.97
CA VAL A 28 11.91 9.84 -55.81
C VAL A 28 12.13 8.72 -54.81
N ASN A 29 12.38 7.50 -55.30
CA ASN A 29 12.46 6.31 -54.46
C ASN A 29 13.76 5.54 -54.70
N SER A 30 14.37 5.04 -53.62
CA SER A 30 15.32 3.93 -53.69
C SER A 30 14.65 2.68 -53.10
N TYR A 31 14.44 1.66 -53.92
CA TYR A 31 13.74 0.43 -53.53
C TYR A 31 14.65 -0.76 -53.79
N GLY A 32 14.98 -1.51 -52.73
CA GLY A 32 15.74 -2.76 -52.83
C GLY A 32 15.11 -3.85 -51.99
N ASP A 33 15.35 -5.09 -52.40
CA ASP A 33 14.86 -6.26 -51.65
C ASP A 33 15.77 -6.54 -50.44
N GLN A 34 17.09 -6.34 -50.58
CA GLN A 34 18.07 -6.56 -49.50
C GLN A 34 18.49 -5.26 -48.80
N ALA A 35 18.55 -4.15 -49.53
CA ALA A 35 18.80 -2.84 -48.95
C ALA A 35 18.28 -1.73 -49.86
N GLY A 36 17.66 -0.70 -49.27
CA GLY A 36 17.41 0.57 -49.92
C GLY A 36 18.68 1.43 -49.92
N GLY A 37 18.90 2.21 -50.97
CA GLY A 37 19.99 3.19 -51.03
C GLY A 37 19.61 4.53 -50.40
N ASP A 38 20.61 5.39 -50.20
CA ASP A 38 20.38 6.76 -49.71
C ASP A 38 19.66 7.59 -50.77
N VAL A 39 18.75 8.46 -50.34
CA VAL A 39 18.10 9.46 -51.22
C VAL A 39 18.58 10.84 -50.78
N THR A 40 19.44 11.46 -51.58
CA THR A 40 19.97 12.80 -51.33
C THR A 40 19.54 13.77 -52.42
N ILE A 41 18.82 14.83 -52.03
CA ILE A 41 18.34 15.88 -52.93
C ILE A 41 18.86 17.22 -52.43
N GLU A 42 19.73 17.86 -53.19
CA GLU A 42 20.41 19.09 -52.79
C GLU A 42 20.31 20.18 -53.87
N SER A 43 19.71 21.32 -53.49
CA SER A 43 19.68 22.53 -54.30
C SER A 43 20.51 23.61 -53.63
N ALA A 44 21.65 23.98 -54.23
CA ALA A 44 22.60 24.90 -53.60
C ALA A 44 22.04 26.32 -53.39
N ALA A 45 21.23 26.81 -54.35
CA ALA A 45 20.69 28.18 -54.34
C ALA A 45 19.22 28.26 -54.85
N GLY A 46 18.47 27.15 -54.85
CA GLY A 46 17.11 27.09 -55.38
C GLY A 46 16.18 26.21 -54.55
N ASN A 47 14.99 25.95 -55.09
CA ASN A 47 13.92 25.19 -54.47
C ASN A 47 14.01 23.68 -54.80
N ILE A 48 13.44 22.84 -53.95
CA ILE A 48 13.18 21.42 -54.23
C ILE A 48 11.66 21.23 -54.29
N ALA A 49 11.12 20.73 -55.40
CA ALA A 49 9.70 20.44 -55.57
C ALA A 49 9.48 19.02 -56.12
N ILE A 50 8.75 18.18 -55.40
CA ILE A 50 8.51 16.77 -55.72
C ILE A 50 7.01 16.52 -55.62
N THR A 51 6.36 16.14 -56.71
CA THR A 51 4.88 16.08 -56.74
C THR A 51 4.25 14.86 -56.04
N SER A 52 5.05 13.87 -55.63
CA SER A 52 4.59 12.61 -55.02
C SER A 52 5.44 12.25 -53.78
N TYR A 53 5.82 10.98 -53.60
CA TYR A 53 6.59 10.48 -52.45
C TYR A 53 8.11 10.63 -52.60
N VAL A 54 8.79 10.75 -51.46
CA VAL A 54 10.23 10.50 -51.33
C VAL A 54 10.43 9.33 -50.36
N SER A 55 11.09 8.27 -50.82
CA SER A 55 11.28 7.08 -49.96
C SER A 55 12.60 6.35 -50.15
N SER A 56 13.10 5.78 -49.06
CA SER A 56 14.06 4.67 -49.10
C SER A 56 13.42 3.43 -48.49
N TYR A 57 13.39 2.34 -49.25
CA TYR A 57 12.60 1.16 -48.94
C TYR A 57 13.43 -0.13 -49.05
N SER A 58 13.29 -1.02 -48.06
CA SER A 58 13.88 -2.36 -48.05
C SER A 58 12.91 -3.46 -47.58
N ASP A 59 12.72 -4.52 -48.40
CA ASP A 59 11.86 -5.69 -48.07
C ASP A 59 12.54 -6.76 -47.18
N GLY A 60 13.87 -6.72 -47.02
CA GLY A 60 14.61 -7.78 -46.35
C GLY A 60 15.88 -7.35 -45.60
N GLY A 61 16.24 -6.06 -45.64
CA GLY A 61 17.38 -5.54 -44.87
C GLY A 61 17.23 -4.05 -44.57
N ASN A 62 18.30 -3.26 -44.73
CA ASN A 62 18.31 -1.86 -44.26
C ASN A 62 17.81 -0.88 -45.33
N ALA A 63 17.06 0.15 -44.94
CA ALA A 63 16.80 1.30 -45.80
C ALA A 63 17.89 2.37 -45.61
N GLY A 64 18.16 3.12 -46.68
CA GLY A 64 19.07 4.25 -46.65
C GLY A 64 18.42 5.51 -46.05
N ASP A 65 19.25 6.52 -45.83
CA ASP A 65 18.83 7.81 -45.29
C ASP A 65 18.17 8.68 -46.38
N VAL A 66 17.20 9.50 -45.98
CA VAL A 66 16.54 10.48 -46.84
C VAL A 66 16.95 11.88 -46.41
N ARG A 67 17.70 12.58 -47.26
CA ARG A 67 18.27 13.91 -47.01
C ARG A 67 17.83 14.91 -48.07
N LEU A 68 17.15 15.97 -47.63
CA LEU A 68 16.74 17.07 -48.50
C LEU A 68 17.35 18.38 -48.02
N ARG A 69 18.13 19.04 -48.87
CA ARG A 69 18.89 20.26 -48.51
C ARG A 69 18.65 21.38 -49.53
N ALA A 70 17.93 22.41 -49.09
CA ALA A 70 17.70 23.65 -49.83
C ALA A 70 18.11 24.87 -48.97
N PRO A 71 19.42 25.07 -48.68
CA PRO A 71 19.92 26.09 -47.76
C PRO A 71 19.63 27.54 -48.14
N GLN A 72 19.06 27.80 -49.33
CA GLN A 72 18.61 29.14 -49.76
C GLN A 72 17.20 29.14 -50.37
N GLY A 73 16.49 28.00 -50.36
CA GLY A 73 15.20 27.84 -51.03
C GLY A 73 14.19 27.05 -50.22
N THR A 74 13.09 26.67 -50.86
CA THR A 74 11.97 25.92 -50.28
C THR A 74 12.08 24.42 -50.57
N VAL A 75 11.38 23.59 -49.80
CA VAL A 75 11.16 22.16 -50.08
C VAL A 75 9.66 21.94 -50.16
N ASP A 76 9.15 21.38 -51.25
CA ASP A 76 7.74 21.02 -51.43
C ASP A 76 7.64 19.56 -51.85
N ILE A 77 6.97 18.74 -51.05
CA ILE A 77 6.69 17.33 -51.31
C ILE A 77 5.16 17.17 -51.37
N GLY A 78 4.64 16.70 -52.51
CA GLY A 78 3.22 16.59 -52.77
C GLY A 78 2.52 15.47 -52.00
N ARG A 79 3.28 14.52 -51.41
CA ARG A 79 2.78 13.43 -50.56
C ARG A 79 3.71 13.17 -49.35
N GLU A 80 3.80 11.92 -48.91
CA GLU A 80 4.47 11.47 -47.70
C GLU A 80 5.98 11.30 -47.93
N LEU A 81 6.76 11.42 -46.86
CA LEU A 81 8.18 11.11 -46.84
C LEU A 81 8.44 10.00 -45.82
N GLU A 82 9.09 8.92 -46.26
CA GLU A 82 9.28 7.73 -45.43
C GLU A 82 10.62 7.03 -45.62
N THR A 83 11.12 6.43 -44.54
CA THR A 83 12.08 5.32 -44.61
C THR A 83 11.41 4.06 -44.06
N TYR A 84 11.45 2.98 -44.83
CA TYR A 84 10.80 1.72 -44.48
C TYR A 84 11.78 0.56 -44.66
N ALA A 85 11.98 -0.25 -43.63
CA ALA A 85 12.86 -1.40 -43.68
C ALA A 85 12.32 -2.56 -42.83
N PHE A 86 12.44 -3.80 -43.30
CA PHE A 86 12.32 -4.97 -42.40
C PHE A 86 13.56 -5.14 -41.49
N GLY A 87 14.72 -4.60 -41.87
CA GLY A 87 15.90 -4.45 -41.00
C GLY A 87 15.91 -3.09 -40.29
N THR A 88 16.97 -2.32 -40.47
CA THR A 88 17.12 -0.96 -39.92
C THR A 88 16.65 0.10 -40.92
N ALA A 89 15.81 1.03 -40.49
CA ALA A 89 15.36 2.15 -41.33
C ALA A 89 16.32 3.33 -41.23
N GLY A 90 16.52 4.04 -42.34
CA GLY A 90 17.35 5.24 -42.39
C GLY A 90 16.73 6.44 -41.69
N GLN A 91 17.55 7.47 -41.50
CA GLN A 91 17.19 8.76 -40.94
C GLN A 91 16.49 9.64 -41.98
N VAL A 92 15.66 10.54 -41.49
CA VAL A 92 15.06 11.62 -42.28
C VAL A 92 15.63 12.96 -41.81
N ASP A 93 16.28 13.68 -42.72
CA ASP A 93 16.84 15.02 -42.46
C ASP A 93 16.43 16.01 -43.55
N ILE A 94 15.61 17.00 -43.18
CA ILE A 94 15.18 18.07 -44.10
C ILE A 94 15.68 19.41 -43.57
N VAL A 95 16.42 20.12 -44.43
CA VAL A 95 16.94 21.46 -44.16
C VAL A 95 16.56 22.39 -45.30
N ALA A 96 15.79 23.44 -45.01
CA ALA A 96 15.43 24.47 -45.96
C ALA A 96 15.62 25.88 -45.38
N ALA A 97 15.94 26.87 -46.21
CA ALA A 97 15.86 28.26 -45.79
C ALA A 97 14.42 28.76 -45.80
N GLY A 98 13.68 28.48 -46.86
CA GLY A 98 12.27 28.83 -47.01
C GLY A 98 11.32 27.76 -46.46
N ASP A 99 10.07 27.81 -46.92
CA ASP A 99 9.02 26.89 -46.51
C ASP A 99 9.36 25.43 -46.86
N ILE A 100 9.03 24.52 -45.94
CA ILE A 100 8.96 23.06 -46.14
C ILE A 100 7.47 22.71 -46.20
N THR A 101 6.98 22.24 -47.34
CA THR A 101 5.59 21.80 -47.51
C THR A 101 5.57 20.30 -47.76
N LEU A 102 4.73 19.57 -47.03
CA LEU A 102 4.60 18.11 -47.09
C LEU A 102 3.15 17.71 -47.39
N GLY A 103 2.93 16.69 -48.19
CA GLY A 103 1.59 16.25 -48.60
C GLY A 103 0.97 15.21 -47.67
N SER A 104 -0.35 15.04 -47.76
CA SER A 104 -1.05 13.92 -47.13
C SER A 104 -1.30 12.78 -48.12
N ARG A 105 -1.37 11.54 -47.60
CA ARG A 105 -1.70 10.33 -48.36
C ARG A 105 -3.13 10.34 -48.91
N PHE A 106 -4.05 11.03 -48.23
CA PHE A 106 -5.46 11.20 -48.59
C PHE A 106 -5.76 12.68 -48.82
N GLY A 107 -6.18 13.04 -50.02
CA GLY A 107 -6.64 14.40 -50.31
C GLY A 107 -7.97 14.65 -49.59
N GLN A 108 -7.99 15.69 -48.74
CA GLN A 108 -9.13 16.21 -47.96
C GLN A 108 -9.78 15.19 -46.99
N PHE A 109 -10.19 15.68 -45.81
CA PHE A 109 -10.81 14.94 -44.68
C PHE A 109 -9.84 14.29 -43.67
N ILE A 110 -9.54 15.03 -42.61
CA ILE A 110 -9.25 14.44 -41.29
C ILE A 110 -10.11 15.21 -40.29
N ASP A 111 -11.27 14.67 -39.95
CA ASP A 111 -12.03 15.05 -38.76
C ASP A 111 -12.57 13.74 -38.16
N THR A 112 -12.11 13.41 -36.94
CA THR A 112 -12.40 12.20 -36.14
C THR A 112 -11.94 10.82 -36.67
N ILE A 113 -11.28 10.01 -35.81
CA ILE A 113 -11.62 8.59 -35.54
C ILE A 113 -10.88 8.03 -34.29
N ARG A 114 -11.57 7.05 -33.70
CA ARG A 114 -11.44 6.27 -32.47
C ARG A 114 -10.12 5.51 -32.22
N THR A 115 -9.93 5.23 -30.93
CA THR A 115 -8.97 4.31 -30.27
C THR A 115 -9.45 2.84 -30.29
N ASP A 116 -8.73 1.91 -30.94
CA ASP A 116 -8.29 0.56 -30.47
C ASP A 116 -7.60 -0.24 -31.63
N PRO A 117 -6.86 -1.36 -31.39
CA PRO A 117 -5.51 -1.53 -31.89
C PRO A 117 -5.36 -2.88 -32.62
N GLU A 118 -5.81 -2.97 -33.86
CA GLU A 118 -5.28 -3.97 -34.78
C GLU A 118 -4.57 -3.23 -35.90
N PHE A 119 -3.29 -2.92 -35.63
CA PHE A 119 -2.21 -2.71 -36.59
C PHE A 119 -2.63 -2.19 -37.99
N ASP A 120 -3.01 -0.92 -38.09
CA ASP A 120 -3.03 -0.21 -39.37
C ASP A 120 -1.75 0.65 -39.50
N PRO A 121 -0.77 0.28 -40.36
CA PRO A 121 0.53 0.93 -40.38
C PRO A 121 0.61 2.31 -41.04
N GLY A 122 -0.45 2.87 -41.64
CA GLY A 122 -0.21 4.11 -42.41
C GLY A 122 -1.39 4.88 -42.96
N LEU A 123 -2.04 5.70 -42.15
CA LEU A 123 -3.03 6.64 -42.69
C LEU A 123 -2.86 8.13 -42.33
N TRP A 124 -2.00 8.54 -41.39
CA TRP A 124 -2.06 9.93 -40.88
C TRP A 124 -0.72 10.67 -40.61
N ALA A 125 0.45 10.04 -40.79
CA ALA A 125 1.73 10.71 -40.52
C ALA A 125 2.19 11.56 -41.72
N THR A 126 2.84 12.69 -41.45
CA THR A 126 3.45 13.54 -42.50
C THR A 126 4.90 13.12 -42.78
N VAL A 127 5.57 12.55 -41.77
CA VAL A 127 6.94 12.02 -41.85
C VAL A 127 7.02 10.75 -41.00
N GLN A 128 7.59 9.68 -41.55
CA GLN A 128 7.66 8.38 -40.89
C GLN A 128 9.02 7.68 -41.07
N THR A 129 9.51 7.07 -39.99
CA THR A 129 10.56 6.04 -40.05
C THR A 129 10.02 4.74 -39.45
N TYR A 130 10.03 3.66 -40.23
CA TYR A 130 9.50 2.35 -39.84
C TYR A 130 10.54 1.26 -40.07
N ALA A 131 10.87 0.51 -39.01
CA ALA A 131 11.86 -0.54 -39.05
C ALA A 131 11.39 -1.85 -38.39
N GLY A 132 11.71 -2.98 -39.01
CA GLY A 132 11.61 -4.29 -38.36
C GLY A 132 12.68 -4.52 -37.29
N GLU A 133 13.74 -3.71 -37.21
CA GLU A 133 14.70 -3.72 -36.10
C GLU A 133 14.85 -2.34 -35.45
N ASN A 134 15.60 -1.43 -36.08
CA ASN A 134 15.95 -0.13 -35.53
C ASN A 134 15.50 1.00 -36.46
N ALA A 135 14.67 1.93 -35.99
CA ALA A 135 14.24 3.06 -36.78
C ALA A 135 15.21 4.25 -36.69
N GLY A 136 15.38 4.97 -37.79
CA GLY A 136 16.18 6.19 -37.84
C GLY A 136 15.49 7.40 -37.21
N ASN A 137 16.28 8.44 -36.92
CA ASN A 137 15.80 9.71 -36.38
C ASN A 137 15.04 10.53 -37.42
N ILE A 138 14.14 11.40 -36.95
CA ILE A 138 13.45 12.39 -37.78
C ILE A 138 13.87 13.80 -37.34
N SER A 139 14.39 14.58 -38.28
CA SER A 139 14.79 15.98 -38.12
C SER A 139 14.21 16.84 -39.23
N LEU A 140 13.42 17.86 -38.85
CA LEU A 140 12.83 18.83 -39.76
C LEU A 140 13.24 20.23 -39.34
N THR A 141 14.03 20.91 -40.16
CA THR A 141 14.59 22.24 -39.85
C THR A 141 14.33 23.23 -40.99
N SER A 142 13.56 24.29 -40.72
CA SER A 142 13.49 25.47 -41.60
C SER A 142 14.09 26.68 -40.88
N THR A 143 15.00 27.41 -41.53
CA THR A 143 15.72 28.53 -40.89
C THR A 143 15.03 29.88 -41.05
N SER A 144 14.19 30.08 -42.07
CA SER A 144 13.45 31.34 -42.29
C SER A 144 12.03 31.18 -42.85
N GLY A 145 11.59 29.95 -43.16
CA GLY A 145 10.26 29.64 -43.65
C GLY A 145 9.48 28.73 -42.71
N ASN A 146 8.33 28.27 -43.17
CA ASN A 146 7.36 27.49 -42.41
C ASN A 146 7.40 26.02 -42.79
N ILE A 147 7.12 25.12 -41.84
CA ILE A 147 6.94 23.69 -42.12
C ILE A 147 5.44 23.39 -42.11
N ARG A 148 4.82 22.96 -43.21
CA ARG A 148 3.36 22.79 -43.29
C ARG A 148 2.93 21.52 -44.02
N LEU A 149 1.76 20.99 -43.65
CA LEU A 149 1.00 20.06 -44.48
C LEU A 149 0.25 20.82 -45.60
N ASN A 150 0.24 20.29 -46.83
CA ASN A 150 -0.35 20.84 -48.07
C ASN A 150 -1.84 21.25 -48.04
N ASN A 151 -2.51 21.17 -46.89
CA ASN A 151 -3.93 21.49 -46.73
C ASN A 151 -4.22 22.56 -45.66
N ALA A 152 -3.18 23.17 -45.06
CA ALA A 152 -3.37 24.26 -44.10
C ALA A 152 -3.54 25.60 -44.84
N THR A 153 -4.77 26.07 -44.99
CA THR A 153 -5.12 27.41 -45.53
C THR A 153 -4.73 28.57 -44.59
N TYR A 154 -3.64 28.43 -43.82
CA TYR A 154 -3.16 29.45 -42.90
C TYR A 154 -1.97 30.20 -43.52
N THR A 155 -2.28 31.19 -44.36
CA THR A 155 -1.31 32.21 -44.80
C THR A 155 -1.14 33.22 -43.67
N ASP A 156 -0.25 32.93 -42.72
CA ASP A 156 0.32 33.97 -41.87
C ASP A 156 1.57 34.53 -42.57
N ASN A 157 1.66 35.86 -42.65
CA ASN A 157 2.77 36.60 -43.27
C ASN A 157 4.00 36.71 -42.35
N LEU A 158 3.96 36.09 -41.17
CA LEU A 158 5.09 35.96 -40.25
C LEU A 158 5.67 34.54 -40.38
N GLY A 159 6.85 34.41 -41.00
CA GLY A 159 7.52 33.12 -41.23
C GLY A 159 7.92 32.41 -39.93
N GLN A 160 8.35 31.14 -40.06
CA GLN A 160 8.87 30.26 -39.00
C GLN A 160 7.80 29.49 -38.18
N ASN A 161 6.63 29.22 -38.74
CA ASN A 161 5.62 28.36 -38.11
C ASN A 161 5.73 26.89 -38.58
N VAL A 162 5.45 25.93 -37.69
CA VAL A 162 5.31 24.49 -38.00
C VAL A 162 3.83 24.10 -37.90
N THR A 163 3.29 23.40 -38.88
CA THR A 163 1.91 22.89 -38.92
C THR A 163 1.89 21.48 -39.51
N LEU A 164 1.85 20.47 -38.66
CA LEU A 164 1.95 19.05 -39.04
C LEU A 164 0.73 18.27 -38.59
N ALA A 165 0.31 17.24 -39.35
CA ALA A 165 -0.79 16.37 -38.92
C ALA A 165 -0.34 15.39 -37.84
N SER A 166 0.65 14.53 -38.10
CA SER A 166 1.24 13.65 -37.09
C SER A 166 2.67 13.27 -37.50
N VAL A 167 3.54 12.96 -36.53
CA VAL A 167 4.94 12.58 -36.78
C VAL A 167 5.26 11.31 -36.00
N ARG A 168 5.83 10.30 -36.67
CA ARG A 168 6.02 8.97 -36.07
C ARG A 168 7.38 8.35 -36.37
N SER A 169 8.04 7.83 -35.34
CA SER A 169 9.18 6.92 -35.47
C SER A 169 8.87 5.58 -34.81
N SER A 170 9.01 4.46 -35.51
CA SER A 170 8.60 3.14 -35.02
C SER A 170 9.57 2.03 -35.40
N GLY A 171 10.04 1.26 -34.41
CA GLY A 171 10.91 0.10 -34.62
C GLY A 171 10.50 -1.10 -33.77
N LEU A 172 10.94 -2.33 -34.08
CA LEU A 172 10.72 -3.45 -33.16
C LEU A 172 11.64 -3.38 -31.94
N GLN A 173 12.96 -3.19 -32.13
CA GLN A 173 13.95 -3.18 -31.06
C GLN A 173 14.25 -1.76 -30.57
N ARG A 174 14.36 -0.79 -31.49
CA ARG A 174 14.62 0.62 -31.14
C ARG A 174 13.87 1.55 -32.08
N SER A 175 13.25 2.58 -31.53
CA SER A 175 12.75 3.70 -32.34
C SER A 175 13.75 4.86 -32.37
N GLY A 176 13.65 5.73 -33.37
CA GLY A 176 14.46 6.93 -33.48
C GLY A 176 13.97 8.05 -32.56
N ASN A 177 14.84 9.04 -32.34
CA ASN A 177 14.51 10.30 -31.70
C ASN A 177 13.75 11.22 -32.67
N LEU A 178 12.94 12.10 -32.10
CA LEU A 178 12.13 13.07 -32.84
C LEU A 178 12.38 14.47 -32.31
N THR A 179 12.80 15.37 -33.19
CA THR A 179 13.05 16.78 -32.84
C THR A 179 12.25 17.70 -33.75
N LEU A 180 11.40 18.55 -33.15
CA LEU A 180 10.73 19.67 -33.82
C LEU A 180 11.26 20.97 -33.23
N ALA A 181 11.84 21.84 -34.05
CA ALA A 181 12.35 23.13 -33.59
C ALA A 181 11.90 24.23 -34.54
N SER A 182 11.30 25.28 -33.99
CA SER A 182 10.91 26.47 -34.73
C SER A 182 11.01 27.72 -33.87
N PRO A 183 11.49 28.86 -34.40
CA PRO A 183 11.43 30.12 -33.67
C PRO A 183 10.03 30.76 -33.66
N GLY A 184 9.08 30.24 -34.44
CA GLY A 184 7.66 30.62 -34.45
C GLY A 184 6.73 29.57 -33.82
N THR A 185 5.44 29.60 -34.15
CA THR A 185 4.41 28.73 -33.59
C THR A 185 4.49 27.31 -34.16
N ILE A 186 4.46 26.29 -33.30
CA ILE A 186 4.34 24.88 -33.67
C ILE A 186 2.90 24.43 -33.40
N ASN A 187 2.22 23.96 -34.43
CA ASN A 187 0.94 23.28 -34.37
C ASN A 187 1.14 21.85 -34.91
N ALA A 188 0.99 20.83 -34.08
CA ALA A 188 1.08 19.44 -34.52
C ALA A 188 -0.11 18.63 -34.00
N GLY A 189 -0.51 17.57 -34.68
CA GLY A 189 -1.37 16.55 -34.06
C GLY A 189 -0.53 15.63 -33.17
N GLU A 190 -0.60 14.31 -33.40
CA GLU A 190 0.08 13.34 -32.54
C GLU A 190 1.57 13.19 -32.88
N ILE A 191 2.39 13.01 -31.84
CA ILE A 191 3.84 12.86 -31.95
C ILE A 191 4.25 11.61 -31.16
N ILE A 192 4.77 10.60 -31.87
CA ILE A 192 4.96 9.26 -31.29
C ILE A 192 6.33 8.69 -31.62
N THR A 193 7.04 8.21 -30.61
CA THR A 193 8.18 7.29 -30.73
C THR A 193 7.80 5.95 -30.10
N GLN A 194 7.91 4.85 -30.86
CA GLN A 194 7.42 3.54 -30.41
C GLN A 194 8.40 2.40 -30.71
N ALA A 195 8.70 1.59 -29.69
CA ALA A 195 9.44 0.35 -29.83
C ALA A 195 8.65 -0.84 -29.26
N SER A 196 8.19 -1.76 -30.11
CA SER A 196 7.28 -2.83 -29.66
C SER A 196 7.95 -3.98 -28.90
N GLY A 197 9.28 -4.05 -28.91
CA GLY A 197 10.08 -5.07 -28.23
C GLY A 197 11.32 -4.54 -27.52
N GLY A 198 11.58 -3.23 -27.56
CA GLY A 198 12.75 -2.64 -26.93
C GLY A 198 12.58 -1.17 -26.53
N ASN A 199 13.56 -0.31 -26.84
CA ASN A 199 13.62 1.07 -26.32
C ASN A 199 13.08 2.10 -27.31
N SER A 200 12.11 2.91 -26.91
CA SER A 200 11.67 4.05 -27.72
C SER A 200 12.61 5.26 -27.59
N GLY A 201 12.60 6.11 -28.62
CA GLY A 201 13.40 7.33 -28.69
C GLY A 201 12.79 8.50 -27.91
N SER A 202 13.59 9.54 -27.69
CA SER A 202 13.18 10.77 -27.02
C SER A 202 12.49 11.75 -27.99
N ILE A 203 11.62 12.59 -27.45
CA ILE A 203 10.90 13.64 -28.18
C ILE A 203 11.30 15.01 -27.64
N THR A 204 11.69 15.93 -28.52
CA THR A 204 12.03 17.31 -28.16
C THR A 204 11.28 18.28 -29.07
N ILE A 205 10.54 19.22 -28.46
CA ILE A 205 9.77 20.25 -29.18
C ILE A 205 10.15 21.63 -28.63
N ASN A 206 10.62 22.52 -29.50
CA ASN A 206 11.05 23.87 -29.14
C ASN A 206 10.36 24.90 -30.05
N GLY A 207 9.48 25.75 -29.50
CA GLY A 207 8.65 26.70 -30.25
C GLY A 207 8.55 28.11 -29.62
N ASN A 208 7.91 29.05 -30.32
CA ASN A 208 7.38 30.27 -29.69
C ASN A 208 6.08 29.94 -28.95
N ASN A 209 5.05 29.51 -29.66
CA ASN A 209 3.89 28.84 -29.08
C ASN A 209 3.90 27.39 -29.53
N VAL A 210 3.52 26.45 -28.66
CA VAL A 210 3.45 25.03 -28.99
C VAL A 210 2.03 24.56 -28.74
N THR A 211 1.34 24.08 -29.77
CA THR A 211 0.06 23.39 -29.68
C THR A 211 0.21 22.00 -30.27
N THR A 212 0.03 20.95 -29.48
CA THR A 212 0.12 19.56 -29.96
C THR A 212 -1.08 18.72 -29.54
N GLY A 213 -1.32 17.62 -30.27
CA GLY A 213 -2.13 16.52 -29.77
C GLY A 213 -1.41 15.75 -28.64
N ASN A 214 -1.60 14.44 -28.60
CA ASN A 214 -0.88 13.59 -27.66
C ASN A 214 0.61 13.47 -28.05
N VAL A 215 1.49 13.43 -27.05
CA VAL A 215 2.94 13.23 -27.21
C VAL A 215 3.34 11.99 -26.43
N SER A 216 3.90 10.98 -27.11
CA SER A 216 4.10 9.67 -26.49
C SER A 216 5.42 9.02 -26.86
N SER A 217 6.16 8.55 -25.85
CA SER A 217 7.31 7.65 -26.01
C SER A 217 7.00 6.30 -25.37
N ILE A 218 6.86 5.25 -26.19
CA ILE A 218 6.32 3.95 -25.78
C ILE A 218 7.32 2.84 -26.10
N GLY A 219 7.88 2.21 -25.08
CA GLY A 219 8.78 1.06 -25.22
C GLY A 219 8.43 -0.09 -24.30
N VAL A 220 9.21 -1.17 -24.39
CA VAL A 220 9.11 -2.35 -23.52
C VAL A 220 10.23 -2.33 -22.49
N THR A 221 11.49 -2.33 -22.93
CA THR A 221 12.68 -2.34 -22.05
C THR A 221 13.11 -0.95 -21.60
N GLY A 222 12.47 0.10 -22.11
CA GLY A 222 12.69 1.48 -21.72
C GLY A 222 11.97 2.46 -22.64
N SER A 223 11.69 3.68 -22.17
CA SER A 223 11.20 4.77 -23.02
C SER A 223 12.08 6.01 -22.98
N GLY A 224 12.01 6.80 -24.04
CA GLY A 224 12.70 8.08 -24.14
C GLY A 224 12.01 9.18 -23.34
N SER A 225 12.74 10.24 -23.03
CA SER A 225 12.20 11.42 -22.36
C SER A 225 11.44 12.32 -23.34
N ILE A 226 10.48 13.08 -22.80
CA ILE A 226 9.75 14.11 -23.56
C ILE A 226 10.13 15.49 -23.00
N ARG A 227 10.56 16.40 -23.88
CA ARG A 227 10.88 17.79 -23.56
C ARG A 227 10.09 18.75 -24.43
N LEU A 228 9.25 19.58 -23.81
CA LEU A 228 8.48 20.64 -24.46
C LEU A 228 8.97 22.00 -23.94
N SER A 229 9.49 22.86 -24.81
CA SER A 229 9.95 24.20 -24.45
C SER A 229 9.33 25.27 -25.34
N SER A 230 8.85 26.36 -24.73
CA SER A 230 8.19 27.45 -25.46
C SER A 230 8.54 28.82 -24.89
N THR A 231 8.85 29.80 -25.74
CA THR A 231 9.00 31.22 -25.32
C THR A 231 7.66 31.95 -25.14
N GLY A 232 6.57 31.28 -25.48
CA GLY A 232 5.16 31.63 -25.30
C GLY A 232 4.43 30.51 -24.56
N SER A 233 3.19 30.20 -24.95
CA SER A 233 2.36 29.18 -24.29
C SER A 233 2.54 27.77 -24.89
N ILE A 234 2.36 26.75 -24.04
CA ILE A 234 2.27 25.34 -24.42
C ILE A 234 0.84 24.86 -24.20
N ILE A 235 0.25 24.26 -25.22
CA ILE A 235 -1.03 23.55 -25.19
C ILE A 235 -0.79 22.13 -25.71
N ALA A 236 -1.01 21.10 -24.91
CA ALA A 236 -0.83 19.71 -25.35
C ALA A 236 -1.94 18.79 -24.84
N GLY A 237 -2.13 17.66 -25.53
CA GLY A 237 -2.97 16.55 -25.08
C GLY A 237 -2.36 15.80 -23.90
N ASP A 238 -2.45 14.46 -23.94
CA ASP A 238 -1.71 13.64 -22.97
C ASP A 238 -0.22 13.62 -23.34
N VAL A 239 0.64 13.76 -22.32
CA VAL A 239 2.09 13.62 -22.47
C VAL A 239 2.53 12.40 -21.68
N THR A 240 3.00 11.37 -22.39
CA THR A 240 3.17 10.03 -21.82
C THR A 240 4.52 9.41 -22.14
N THR A 241 5.22 8.90 -21.12
CA THR A 241 6.35 7.98 -21.28
C THR A 241 5.98 6.64 -20.65
N THR A 242 6.11 5.55 -21.41
CA THR A 242 5.72 4.21 -20.93
C THR A 242 6.75 3.18 -21.30
N ALA A 243 7.18 2.39 -20.31
CA ALA A 243 8.04 1.23 -20.48
C ALA A 243 7.44 0.03 -19.76
N SER A 244 6.86 -0.93 -20.49
CA SER A 244 6.08 -2.01 -19.85
C SER A 244 6.90 -2.94 -18.94
N ALA A 245 8.20 -3.08 -19.17
CA ALA A 245 9.11 -3.89 -18.35
C ALA A 245 10.29 -3.07 -17.79
N GLY A 246 10.73 -2.03 -18.48
CA GLY A 246 11.90 -1.23 -18.12
C GLY A 246 11.59 0.12 -17.49
N GLN A 247 12.59 1.01 -17.53
CA GLN A 247 12.51 2.36 -16.98
C GLN A 247 11.79 3.31 -17.94
N SER A 248 10.82 4.07 -17.47
CA SER A 248 10.24 5.16 -18.27
C SER A 248 11.02 6.46 -18.19
N GLY A 249 10.98 7.24 -19.26
CA GLY A 249 11.70 8.51 -19.37
C GLY A 249 11.05 9.68 -18.65
N ASP A 250 11.84 10.71 -18.32
CA ASP A 250 11.33 11.96 -17.74
C ASP A 250 10.41 12.74 -18.69
N ILE A 251 9.51 13.53 -18.10
CA ILE A 251 8.71 14.53 -18.79
C ILE A 251 9.10 15.92 -18.26
N ALA A 252 9.49 16.82 -19.16
CA ALA A 252 9.81 18.20 -18.83
C ALA A 252 9.04 19.17 -19.74
N VAL A 253 8.27 20.08 -19.13
CA VAL A 253 7.51 21.13 -19.82
C VAL A 253 7.94 22.48 -19.28
N ASN A 254 8.43 23.36 -20.16
CA ASN A 254 8.89 24.70 -19.80
C ASN A 254 8.23 25.75 -20.72
N SER A 255 7.29 26.50 -20.16
CA SER A 255 6.61 27.60 -20.84
C SER A 255 6.98 28.95 -20.21
N GLN A 256 7.22 29.96 -21.04
CA GLN A 256 7.39 31.34 -20.58
C GLN A 256 6.07 32.10 -20.41
N VAL A 257 4.92 31.45 -20.66
CA VAL A 257 3.58 32.02 -20.45
C VAL A 257 2.70 31.00 -19.71
N ASP A 258 1.87 30.23 -20.42
CA ASP A 258 0.99 29.21 -19.84
C ASP A 258 1.35 27.80 -20.29
N ALA A 259 1.23 26.83 -19.39
CA ALA A 259 1.21 25.42 -19.73
C ALA A 259 -0.20 24.85 -19.52
N ILE A 260 -0.87 24.47 -20.62
CA ILE A 260 -2.21 23.86 -20.62
C ILE A 260 -2.08 22.44 -21.16
N LEU A 261 -2.30 21.44 -20.32
CA LEU A 261 -2.04 20.03 -20.62
C LEU A 261 -3.29 19.19 -20.28
N ARG A 262 -3.49 18.04 -20.93
CA ARG A 262 -4.60 17.14 -20.56
C ARG A 262 -4.23 16.28 -19.36
N ASN A 263 -3.27 15.37 -19.51
CA ASN A 263 -2.70 14.58 -18.40
C ASN A 263 -1.21 14.34 -18.63
N LEU A 264 -0.48 14.03 -17.56
CA LEU A 264 0.95 13.70 -17.59
C LEU A 264 1.18 12.34 -16.97
N ARG A 265 1.83 11.41 -17.70
CA ARG A 265 2.01 10.03 -17.26
C ARG A 265 3.41 9.52 -17.54
N SER A 266 4.14 9.12 -16.51
CA SER A 266 5.41 8.42 -16.62
C SER A 266 5.32 7.08 -15.92
N GLU A 267 5.34 5.98 -16.68
CA GLU A 267 5.09 4.64 -16.13
C GLU A 267 6.10 3.60 -16.58
N GLY A 268 6.75 2.97 -15.63
CA GLY A 268 7.74 1.94 -15.92
C GLY A 268 7.55 0.66 -15.12
N GLY A 269 7.94 -0.45 -15.72
CA GLY A 269 8.03 -1.75 -15.05
C GLY A 269 9.15 -1.78 -14.00
N SER A 270 10.31 -1.18 -14.29
CA SER A 270 11.51 -1.19 -13.41
C SER A 270 11.84 0.16 -12.76
N GLY A 271 11.01 1.18 -12.99
CA GLY A 271 11.11 2.51 -12.40
C GLY A 271 10.49 3.57 -13.32
N SER A 272 10.08 4.71 -12.77
CA SER A 272 9.48 5.80 -13.55
C SER A 272 10.26 7.10 -13.56
N GLY A 273 9.99 7.93 -14.58
CA GLY A 273 10.63 9.22 -14.77
C GLY A 273 10.02 10.33 -13.91
N ASN A 274 10.81 11.39 -13.70
CA ASN A 274 10.34 12.61 -13.06
C ASN A 274 9.42 13.40 -14.00
N ILE A 275 8.45 14.08 -13.42
CA ILE A 275 7.54 14.97 -14.16
C ILE A 275 7.77 16.39 -13.63
N ASN A 276 8.29 17.27 -14.49
CA ASN A 276 8.59 18.65 -14.16
C ASN A 276 7.83 19.60 -15.10
N VAL A 277 7.00 20.48 -14.54
CA VAL A 277 6.28 21.51 -15.31
C VAL A 277 6.59 22.89 -14.73
N GLN A 278 7.04 23.79 -15.59
CA GLN A 278 7.34 25.18 -15.25
C GLN A 278 6.60 26.13 -16.18
N ALA A 279 5.90 27.12 -15.62
CA ALA A 279 5.25 28.18 -16.37
C ALA A 279 5.38 29.53 -15.65
N LEU A 280 5.70 30.62 -16.36
CA LEU A 280 5.78 31.96 -15.73
C LEU A 280 4.41 32.55 -15.35
N ARG A 281 3.32 32.07 -15.97
CA ARG A 281 1.95 32.46 -15.62
C ARG A 281 1.21 31.25 -15.06
N ASN A 282 0.35 30.58 -15.80
CA ASN A 282 -0.50 29.54 -15.23
C ASN A 282 -0.10 28.13 -15.67
N ILE A 283 -0.28 27.16 -14.77
CA ILE A 283 -0.30 25.73 -15.08
C ILE A 283 -1.74 25.23 -14.96
N ILE A 284 -2.26 24.63 -16.02
CA ILE A 284 -3.56 23.95 -16.03
C ILE A 284 -3.34 22.54 -16.58
N THR A 285 -3.57 21.53 -15.75
CA THR A 285 -3.44 20.12 -16.15
C THR A 285 -4.53 19.27 -15.50
N GLY A 286 -4.82 18.09 -16.05
CA GLY A 286 -5.60 17.05 -15.39
C GLY A 286 -4.75 16.23 -14.44
N ASP A 287 -4.89 14.90 -14.49
CA ASP A 287 -4.17 14.00 -13.59
C ASP A 287 -2.69 13.89 -13.96
N ILE A 288 -1.86 13.71 -12.93
CA ILE A 288 -0.42 13.49 -13.05
C ILE A 288 -0.05 12.20 -12.35
N THR A 289 0.65 11.31 -13.05
CA THR A 289 1.06 10.02 -12.50
C THR A 289 2.51 9.71 -12.86
N SER A 290 3.35 9.54 -11.85
CA SER A 290 4.63 8.83 -11.97
C SER A 290 4.51 7.49 -11.24
N LYS A 291 4.50 6.38 -11.99
CA LYS A 291 4.24 5.05 -11.43
C LYS A 291 5.28 4.01 -11.81
N ALA A 292 5.79 3.29 -10.81
CA ALA A 292 6.69 2.16 -10.98
C ALA A 292 6.09 0.86 -10.43
N THR A 293 6.17 -0.24 -11.17
CA THR A 293 5.78 -1.58 -10.66
C THR A 293 6.88 -2.19 -9.78
N GLN A 294 8.14 -2.06 -10.22
CA GLN A 294 9.36 -2.38 -9.47
C GLN A 294 10.29 -1.16 -9.55
N GLY A 295 11.15 -0.97 -8.54
CA GLY A 295 12.05 0.17 -8.49
C GLY A 295 11.33 1.48 -8.11
N ASN A 296 12.06 2.58 -8.17
CA ASN A 296 11.58 3.85 -7.65
C ASN A 296 10.66 4.57 -8.64
N SER A 297 9.68 5.30 -8.11
CA SER A 297 8.92 6.26 -8.92
C SER A 297 9.59 7.63 -8.93
N GLY A 298 9.29 8.42 -9.95
CA GLY A 298 9.86 9.75 -10.13
C GLY A 298 9.14 10.82 -9.32
N ASN A 299 9.86 11.91 -9.04
CA ASN A 299 9.28 13.08 -8.38
C ASN A 299 8.33 13.82 -9.34
N VAL A 300 7.32 14.46 -8.76
CA VAL A 300 6.43 15.38 -9.48
C VAL A 300 6.65 16.79 -8.95
N SER A 301 7.10 17.71 -9.82
CA SER A 301 7.33 19.11 -9.48
C SER A 301 6.60 20.04 -10.45
N LEU A 302 5.76 20.92 -9.91
CA LEU A 302 5.04 21.95 -10.67
C LEU A 302 5.40 23.33 -10.10
N ASN A 303 5.85 24.25 -10.94
CA ASN A 303 6.17 25.63 -10.55
C ASN A 303 5.48 26.63 -11.50
N ALA A 304 4.49 27.36 -10.97
CA ALA A 304 3.74 28.39 -11.69
C ALA A 304 4.03 29.79 -11.12
N GLY A 305 4.32 30.78 -11.96
CA GLY A 305 4.43 32.18 -11.50
C GLY A 305 3.08 32.81 -11.11
N GLY A 306 1.97 32.26 -11.61
CA GLY A 306 0.58 32.60 -11.35
C GLY A 306 -0.19 31.44 -10.73
N ASP A 307 -1.36 31.09 -11.28
CA ASP A 307 -2.23 30.05 -10.73
C ASP A 307 -1.82 28.63 -11.19
N LEU A 308 -2.00 27.65 -10.31
CA LEU A 308 -1.78 26.22 -10.58
C LEU A 308 -3.09 25.46 -10.37
N THR A 309 -3.61 24.87 -11.43
CA THR A 309 -4.80 24.00 -11.41
C THR A 309 -4.43 22.61 -11.94
N THR A 310 -4.70 21.58 -11.15
CA THR A 310 -4.37 20.18 -11.45
C THR A 310 -5.48 19.22 -10.97
N GLY A 311 -5.54 18.03 -11.58
CA GLY A 311 -6.32 16.89 -11.08
C GLY A 311 -5.65 16.20 -9.89
N ASN A 312 -5.74 14.88 -9.82
CA ASN A 312 -5.01 14.07 -8.83
C ASN A 312 -3.54 13.97 -9.22
N ILE A 313 -2.66 13.92 -8.22
CA ILE A 313 -1.23 13.72 -8.42
C ILE A 313 -0.79 12.49 -7.64
N ALA A 314 -0.18 11.55 -8.36
CA ALA A 314 0.36 10.32 -7.80
C ALA A 314 1.85 10.17 -8.16
N SER A 315 2.68 9.93 -7.15
CA SER A 315 4.03 9.39 -7.31
C SER A 315 4.09 8.08 -6.51
N ILE A 316 4.02 6.94 -7.19
CA ILE A 316 3.77 5.63 -6.55
C ILE A 316 4.73 4.58 -7.08
N ALA A 317 5.47 3.94 -6.18
CA ALA A 317 6.18 2.70 -6.46
C ALA A 317 5.48 1.51 -5.77
N GLU A 318 5.10 0.48 -6.51
CA GLU A 318 4.50 -0.74 -5.93
C GLU A 318 5.57 -1.59 -5.19
N ASN A 319 6.78 -1.67 -5.74
CA ASN A 319 7.93 -2.37 -5.13
C ASN A 319 9.22 -1.52 -5.24
N GLY A 320 9.26 -0.40 -4.52
CA GLY A 320 10.39 0.52 -4.46
C GLY A 320 10.03 1.79 -3.70
N THR A 321 10.84 2.85 -3.80
CA THR A 321 10.58 4.11 -3.10
C THR A 321 9.76 5.06 -3.97
N SER A 322 8.70 5.61 -3.40
CA SER A 322 7.85 6.62 -4.03
C SER A 322 8.50 8.01 -4.04
N GLY A 323 8.31 8.77 -5.12
CA GLY A 323 8.91 10.09 -5.29
C GLY A 323 8.17 11.20 -4.53
N ASN A 324 8.84 12.34 -4.39
CA ASN A 324 8.26 13.53 -3.76
C ASN A 324 7.27 14.23 -4.70
N ILE A 325 6.31 14.93 -4.11
CA ILE A 325 5.40 15.85 -4.80
C ILE A 325 5.68 17.28 -4.30
N SER A 326 5.98 18.19 -5.21
CA SER A 326 6.25 19.60 -4.91
C SER A 326 5.46 20.54 -5.82
N LEU A 327 4.61 21.36 -5.20
CA LEU A 327 3.75 22.33 -5.88
C LEU A 327 4.12 23.75 -5.41
N GLU A 328 4.54 24.60 -6.33
CA GLU A 328 4.84 26.01 -6.07
C GLU A 328 4.03 26.90 -7.02
N ALA A 329 3.34 27.90 -6.47
CA ALA A 329 2.58 28.87 -7.25
C ALA A 329 2.70 30.29 -6.68
N GLY A 330 2.88 31.29 -7.53
CA GLY A 330 2.76 32.70 -7.12
C GLY A 330 1.31 33.12 -6.81
N GLY A 331 0.33 32.40 -7.35
CA GLY A 331 -1.10 32.59 -7.17
C GLY A 331 -1.77 31.47 -6.35
N THR A 332 -2.95 31.04 -6.80
CA THR A 332 -3.76 30.00 -6.13
C THR A 332 -3.37 28.60 -6.60
N ILE A 333 -3.32 27.66 -5.65
CA ILE A 333 -3.17 26.22 -5.94
C ILE A 333 -4.53 25.53 -5.78
N SER A 334 -5.03 24.94 -6.87
CA SER A 334 -6.22 24.08 -6.91
C SER A 334 -5.81 22.69 -7.38
N THR A 335 -5.96 21.68 -6.52
CA THR A 335 -5.53 20.30 -6.78
C THR A 335 -6.55 19.29 -6.25
N GLY A 336 -6.58 18.11 -6.88
CA GLY A 336 -7.19 16.90 -6.32
C GLY A 336 -6.29 16.23 -5.28
N THR A 337 -6.47 14.92 -5.09
CA THR A 337 -5.72 14.10 -4.13
C THR A 337 -4.23 14.07 -4.47
N LEU A 338 -3.38 14.18 -3.45
CA LEU A 338 -1.93 14.06 -3.57
C LEU A 338 -1.49 12.76 -2.88
N THR A 339 -0.92 11.82 -3.64
CA THR A 339 -0.54 10.49 -3.17
C THR A 339 0.93 10.19 -3.42
N THR A 340 1.66 9.92 -2.35
CA THR A 340 2.99 9.31 -2.38
C THR A 340 3.17 8.43 -1.15
N ALA A 341 3.68 7.20 -1.31
CA ALA A 341 3.81 6.24 -0.21
C ALA A 341 4.99 6.61 0.71
N ASP A 342 6.18 6.80 0.13
CA ASP A 342 7.43 7.12 0.83
C ASP A 342 7.89 8.58 0.66
N GLY A 343 7.31 9.31 -0.28
CA GLY A 343 7.74 10.66 -0.62
C GLY A 343 7.16 11.74 0.29
N THR A 344 7.76 12.91 0.23
CA THR A 344 7.25 14.13 0.87
C THR A 344 6.30 14.88 -0.05
N VAL A 345 5.28 15.51 0.53
CA VAL A 345 4.39 16.44 -0.19
C VAL A 345 4.69 17.86 0.31
N SER A 346 5.05 18.77 -0.60
CA SER A 346 5.26 20.19 -0.32
C SER A 346 4.36 21.05 -1.21
N VAL A 347 3.65 22.00 -0.59
CA VAL A 347 2.72 22.89 -1.30
C VAL A 347 2.94 24.33 -0.81
N THR A 348 3.34 25.22 -1.73
CA THR A 348 3.67 26.62 -1.45
C THR A 348 2.91 27.53 -2.40
N GLY A 349 1.91 28.28 -1.91
CA GLY A 349 1.14 29.23 -2.72
C GLY A 349 0.49 30.35 -1.90
N ALA A 350 -0.02 31.39 -2.58
CA ALA A 350 -0.67 32.53 -1.92
C ALA A 350 -2.01 32.15 -1.26
N ALA A 351 -2.70 31.15 -1.82
CA ALA A 351 -3.86 30.48 -1.25
C ALA A 351 -3.93 29.03 -1.77
N THR A 352 -4.36 28.10 -0.92
CA THR A 352 -4.48 26.67 -1.27
C THR A 352 -5.92 26.20 -1.10
N THR A 353 -6.48 25.62 -2.16
CA THR A 353 -7.76 24.91 -2.13
C THR A 353 -7.50 23.47 -2.55
N ASN A 354 -7.31 22.58 -1.58
CA ASN A 354 -7.24 21.14 -1.83
C ASN A 354 -8.64 20.55 -1.66
N THR A 355 -9.13 19.86 -2.70
CA THR A 355 -10.46 19.21 -2.68
C THR A 355 -10.39 17.72 -2.34
N GLY A 356 -9.19 17.17 -2.15
CA GLY A 356 -8.93 15.78 -1.77
C GLY A 356 -8.04 15.64 -0.52
N THR A 357 -7.84 14.40 -0.08
CA THR A 357 -6.97 14.06 1.05
C THR A 357 -5.49 14.22 0.67
N ILE A 358 -4.66 14.74 1.56
CA ILE A 358 -3.20 14.60 1.46
C ILE A 358 -2.87 13.29 2.16
N THR A 359 -2.61 12.23 1.41
CA THR A 359 -2.09 10.97 1.96
C THR A 359 -0.57 11.07 1.97
N SER A 360 -0.02 11.48 3.11
CA SER A 360 1.43 11.46 3.38
C SER A 360 1.79 10.20 4.21
N ALA A 361 3.08 9.86 4.22
CA ALA A 361 3.63 8.60 4.74
C ALA A 361 3.09 8.13 6.11
N THR A 362 2.68 9.00 7.04
CA THR A 362 2.21 8.54 8.35
C THR A 362 0.86 7.84 8.32
N THR A 363 -0.03 8.19 7.40
CA THR A 363 -1.39 7.61 7.30
C THR A 363 -1.40 6.38 6.39
N LEU A 364 -0.64 6.38 5.29
CA LEU A 364 -0.51 5.20 4.42
C LEU A 364 0.29 4.07 5.06
N GLU A 365 1.36 4.36 5.83
CA GLU A 365 2.07 3.33 6.59
C GLU A 365 1.16 2.63 7.62
N LEU A 366 0.28 3.37 8.29
CA LEU A 366 -0.66 2.80 9.26
C LEU A 366 -1.70 1.94 8.56
N GLU A 367 -2.32 2.43 7.48
CA GLU A 367 -3.32 1.66 6.71
C GLU A 367 -2.72 0.41 6.07
N ASP A 368 -1.49 0.48 5.54
CA ASP A 368 -0.81 -0.69 4.97
C ASP A 368 -0.35 -1.68 6.05
N LEU A 369 0.14 -1.21 7.19
CA LEU A 369 0.48 -2.06 8.33
C LEU A 369 -0.77 -2.76 8.87
N GLU A 370 -1.85 -2.02 9.07
CA GLU A 370 -3.14 -2.55 9.52
C GLU A 370 -3.74 -3.52 8.50
N ARG A 371 -3.59 -3.25 7.20
CA ARG A 371 -3.98 -4.18 6.13
C ARG A 371 -3.14 -5.46 6.19
N ARG A 372 -1.83 -5.37 6.41
CA ARG A 372 -0.96 -6.56 6.57
C ARG A 372 -1.36 -7.38 7.80
N TYR A 373 -1.52 -6.77 8.97
CA TYR A 373 -1.94 -7.48 10.17
C TYR A 373 -3.31 -8.12 10.02
N SER A 374 -4.24 -7.41 9.38
CA SER A 374 -5.54 -7.95 9.06
C SER A 374 -5.45 -9.13 8.10
N GLN A 375 -4.63 -9.04 7.05
CA GLN A 375 -4.40 -10.12 6.09
C GLN A 375 -3.71 -11.34 6.72
N ASP A 376 -2.67 -11.14 7.53
CA ASP A 376 -1.97 -12.21 8.24
C ASP A 376 -2.96 -12.98 9.12
N PHE A 377 -3.78 -12.25 9.87
CA PHE A 377 -4.80 -12.84 10.73
C PHE A 377 -5.90 -13.55 9.94
N LEU A 378 -6.39 -12.94 8.84
CA LEU A 378 -7.40 -13.53 7.95
C LEU A 378 -6.91 -14.78 7.22
N SER A 379 -5.64 -14.80 6.82
CA SER A 379 -5.03 -15.93 6.09
C SER A 379 -5.01 -17.21 6.92
N TYR A 380 -4.80 -17.08 8.23
CA TYR A 380 -4.92 -18.16 9.21
C TYR A 380 -6.36 -18.65 9.34
N LEU A 381 -7.31 -17.73 9.35
CA LEU A 381 -8.70 -17.97 9.70
C LEU A 381 -9.55 -18.50 8.53
N GLY A 382 -9.13 -18.33 7.28
CA GLY A 382 -9.84 -18.83 6.10
C GLY A 382 -11.18 -18.13 5.80
N SER A 383 -11.57 -17.09 6.55
CA SER A 383 -12.75 -16.25 6.27
C SER A 383 -12.69 -14.92 7.01
N MET A 384 -13.37 -13.89 6.49
CA MET A 384 -13.60 -12.61 7.19
C MET A 384 -14.33 -12.81 8.53
N PRO A 385 -14.05 -12.00 9.56
CA PRO A 385 -14.82 -11.99 10.79
C PRO A 385 -16.32 -11.78 10.52
N ALA A 386 -17.15 -12.23 11.45
CA ALA A 386 -18.59 -12.00 11.40
C ALA A 386 -18.98 -10.52 11.61
N PHE A 387 -18.02 -9.63 11.88
CA PHE A 387 -18.23 -8.22 12.19
C PHE A 387 -17.64 -7.31 11.09
N GLY A 388 -18.28 -6.16 10.86
CA GLY A 388 -17.99 -5.25 9.73
C GLY A 388 -17.66 -3.80 10.14
N GLY A 389 -16.85 -3.60 11.17
CA GLY A 389 -16.37 -2.26 11.55
C GLY A 389 -15.03 -1.92 10.92
N SER A 390 -14.68 -0.65 11.00
CA SER A 390 -13.46 -0.06 10.46
C SER A 390 -12.54 0.46 11.57
N MET A 391 -11.27 0.73 11.23
CA MET A 391 -10.34 1.43 12.12
C MET A 391 -10.94 2.74 12.66
N ALA A 392 -11.64 3.49 11.81
CA ALA A 392 -12.30 4.73 12.20
C ALA A 392 -13.42 4.52 13.24
N ASP A 393 -14.15 3.40 13.17
CA ASP A 393 -15.17 3.08 14.17
C ASP A 393 -14.51 2.77 15.53
N THR A 394 -13.39 2.04 15.51
CA THR A 394 -12.59 1.75 16.72
C THR A 394 -12.04 3.03 17.34
N GLU A 395 -11.48 3.93 16.54
CA GLU A 395 -10.99 5.24 16.97
C GLU A 395 -12.12 6.11 17.55
N ALA A 396 -13.30 6.10 16.92
CA ALA A 396 -14.48 6.81 17.42
C ALA A 396 -14.91 6.31 18.80
N THR A 397 -14.87 4.99 19.03
CA THR A 397 -15.15 4.42 20.36
C THR A 397 -14.09 4.80 21.38
N VAL A 398 -12.81 4.78 21.01
CA VAL A 398 -11.72 5.23 21.90
C VAL A 398 -11.94 6.69 22.29
N ALA A 399 -12.27 7.57 21.35
CA ALA A 399 -12.59 8.97 21.62
C ALA A 399 -13.81 9.14 22.53
N MET A 400 -14.85 8.32 22.35
CA MET A 400 -16.04 8.34 23.22
C MET A 400 -15.73 7.87 24.64
N LEU A 401 -14.97 6.78 24.82
CA LEU A 401 -14.55 6.31 26.15
C LEU A 401 -13.66 7.33 26.87
N PHE A 402 -12.81 8.01 26.11
CA PHE A 402 -12.02 9.12 26.62
C PHE A 402 -12.93 10.24 27.15
N ALA A 403 -13.88 10.71 26.34
CA ALA A 403 -14.75 11.84 26.69
C ALA A 403 -15.76 11.52 27.81
N ASP A 404 -16.40 10.35 27.76
CA ASP A 404 -17.56 10.05 28.60
C ASP A 404 -17.21 9.27 29.87
N ARG A 405 -16.11 8.50 29.85
CA ARG A 405 -15.72 7.60 30.95
C ARG A 405 -14.34 7.92 31.54
N ASN A 406 -13.63 8.91 30.99
CA ASN A 406 -12.27 9.27 31.39
C ASN A 406 -11.32 8.06 31.37
N VAL A 407 -11.46 7.23 30.33
CA VAL A 407 -10.57 6.08 30.06
C VAL A 407 -9.62 6.48 28.95
N ARG A 408 -8.32 6.58 29.24
CA ARG A 408 -7.31 7.11 28.31
C ARG A 408 -6.59 5.96 27.62
N ILE A 409 -7.15 5.54 26.48
CA ILE A 409 -6.61 4.44 25.65
C ILE A 409 -5.67 5.00 24.58
N ALA A 410 -4.48 4.43 24.46
CA ALA A 410 -3.60 4.61 23.31
C ALA A 410 -3.53 3.32 22.48
N SER A 411 -3.67 3.46 21.16
CA SER A 411 -3.34 2.40 20.21
C SER A 411 -1.83 2.36 20.03
N VAL A 412 -1.20 1.22 20.30
CA VAL A 412 0.24 1.02 20.19
C VAL A 412 0.51 -0.08 19.17
N LEU A 413 1.13 0.28 18.06
CA LEU A 413 1.53 -0.65 17.01
C LEU A 413 3.03 -0.93 17.10
N ILE A 414 3.41 -2.20 17.09
CA ILE A 414 4.83 -2.61 17.20
C ILE A 414 5.21 -3.51 16.01
N GLU A 415 6.04 -2.97 15.12
CA GLU A 415 6.56 -3.64 13.93
C GLU A 415 8.03 -4.03 14.11
N LEU A 416 8.37 -5.29 13.82
CA LEU A 416 9.73 -5.82 13.86
C LEU A 416 10.36 -5.75 12.46
N LEU A 417 11.01 -4.62 12.15
CA LEU A 417 11.76 -4.44 10.92
C LEU A 417 13.09 -5.23 10.98
N PRO A 418 13.75 -5.52 9.84
CA PRO A 418 14.95 -6.34 9.81
C PRO A 418 16.08 -5.90 10.75
N ASN A 419 16.25 -4.58 10.97
CA ASN A 419 17.37 -4.02 11.75
C ASN A 419 16.92 -3.07 12.88
N GLN A 420 15.62 -2.90 13.09
CA GLN A 420 15.08 -2.00 14.13
C GLN A 420 13.64 -2.37 14.46
N ILE A 421 13.11 -1.85 15.55
CA ILE A 421 11.69 -1.91 15.89
C ILE A 421 11.08 -0.54 15.62
N ALA A 422 9.93 -0.48 14.96
CA ALA A 422 9.11 0.72 14.86
C ALA A 422 7.92 0.60 15.83
N ILE A 423 7.70 1.64 16.63
CA ILE A 423 6.62 1.70 17.63
C ILE A 423 5.78 2.93 17.35
N ARG A 424 4.53 2.75 16.94
CA ARG A 424 3.61 3.85 16.65
C ARG A 424 2.59 4.00 17.78
N ILE A 425 2.39 5.22 18.25
CA ILE A 425 1.38 5.57 19.23
C ILE A 425 0.33 6.49 18.61
N THR A 426 -0.94 6.20 18.84
CA THR A 426 -2.07 7.01 18.38
C THR A 426 -3.11 7.14 19.50
N ASP A 427 -3.65 8.33 19.67
CA ASP A 427 -4.72 8.65 20.63
C ASP A 427 -5.61 9.79 20.09
N PRO A 428 -6.80 10.03 20.65
CA PRO A 428 -7.74 11.04 20.13
C PRO A 428 -7.29 12.50 20.22
N GLU A 429 -6.32 12.84 21.08
CA GLU A 429 -5.94 14.24 21.35
C GLU A 429 -4.66 14.68 20.62
N HIS A 430 -3.88 13.74 20.06
CA HIS A 430 -2.55 14.02 19.50
C HIS A 430 -2.34 13.39 18.12
N ASP A 431 -1.50 14.03 17.31
CA ASP A 431 -1.06 13.44 16.04
C ASP A 431 -0.30 12.13 16.29
N PRO A 432 -0.44 11.11 15.41
CA PRO A 432 0.30 9.87 15.50
C PRO A 432 1.82 10.10 15.53
N GLN A 433 2.51 9.40 16.43
CA GLN A 433 3.97 9.49 16.55
C GLN A 433 4.62 8.10 16.40
N VAL A 434 5.83 8.09 15.85
CA VAL A 434 6.61 6.86 15.63
C VAL A 434 7.96 6.96 16.33
N PHE A 435 8.30 5.90 17.06
CA PHE A 435 9.53 5.73 17.82
C PHE A 435 10.30 4.53 17.29
N TYR A 436 11.62 4.55 17.47
CA TYR A 436 12.49 3.49 16.97
C TYR A 436 13.41 2.95 18.05
N SER A 437 13.55 1.63 18.09
CA SER A 437 14.57 0.92 18.87
C SER A 437 15.57 0.24 17.92
N PRO A 438 16.89 0.51 18.02
CA PRO A 438 17.89 0.00 17.10
C PRO A 438 18.30 -1.45 17.45
N ILE A 439 17.35 -2.38 17.36
CA ILE A 439 17.55 -3.81 17.62
C ILE A 439 16.89 -4.63 16.51
N ASP A 440 17.58 -5.66 16.04
CA ASP A 440 17.08 -6.51 14.95
C ASP A 440 15.99 -7.49 15.43
N ARG A 441 15.14 -7.89 14.49
CA ARG A 441 14.01 -8.79 14.71
C ARG A 441 14.42 -10.11 15.35
N ASP A 442 15.48 -10.74 14.86
CA ASP A 442 15.87 -12.09 15.28
C ASP A 442 16.34 -12.10 16.73
N THR A 443 17.08 -11.07 17.14
CA THR A 443 17.49 -10.88 18.54
C THR A 443 16.29 -10.68 19.47
N VAL A 444 15.29 -9.91 19.06
CA VAL A 444 14.07 -9.70 19.84
C VAL A 444 13.33 -11.02 20.03
N LEU A 445 13.07 -11.76 18.95
CA LEU A 445 12.34 -13.03 19.00
C LEU A 445 13.07 -14.08 19.87
N ALA A 446 14.39 -14.21 19.72
CA ALA A 446 15.19 -15.12 20.55
C ALA A 446 15.15 -14.76 22.05
N THR A 447 15.10 -13.46 22.36
CA THR A 447 14.99 -12.96 23.74
C THR A 447 13.61 -13.30 24.33
N ILE A 448 12.54 -13.19 23.54
CA ILE A 448 11.18 -13.56 23.94
C ILE A 448 11.10 -15.06 24.26
N ASP A 449 11.63 -15.92 23.40
CA ASP A 449 11.65 -17.37 23.64
C ASP A 449 12.39 -17.74 24.94
N THR A 450 13.52 -17.07 25.18
CA THR A 450 14.31 -17.26 26.41
C THR A 450 13.54 -16.76 27.63
N TYR A 451 12.96 -15.56 27.55
CA TYR A 451 12.15 -14.98 28.61
C TYR A 451 10.99 -15.90 29.00
N ARG A 452 10.20 -16.36 28.03
CA ARG A 452 9.08 -17.27 28.25
C ARG A 452 9.53 -18.59 28.88
N THR A 453 10.63 -19.16 28.38
CA THR A 453 11.22 -20.38 28.96
C THR A 453 11.60 -20.19 30.43
N HIS A 454 12.20 -19.05 30.76
CA HIS A 454 12.61 -18.72 32.12
C HIS A 454 11.42 -18.45 33.06
N LEU A 455 10.35 -17.86 32.52
CA LEU A 455 9.14 -17.54 33.26
C LEU A 455 8.31 -18.79 33.60
N VAL A 456 8.24 -19.77 32.69
CA VAL A 456 7.40 -20.97 32.85
C VAL A 456 8.15 -22.12 33.53
N ASN A 457 9.46 -22.27 33.30
CA ASN A 457 10.21 -23.40 33.84
C ASN A 457 10.49 -23.25 35.35
N ALA A 458 10.00 -24.20 36.15
CA ALA A 458 10.16 -24.19 37.60
C ALA A 458 11.61 -23.99 38.10
N ARG A 459 12.61 -24.57 37.41
CA ARG A 459 14.02 -24.43 37.81
C ARG A 459 14.54 -23.01 37.57
N TYR A 460 14.13 -22.36 36.49
CA TYR A 460 14.58 -21.02 36.16
C TYR A 460 13.83 -19.93 36.94
N ARG A 461 12.56 -20.15 37.28
CA ARG A 461 11.77 -19.26 38.15
C ARG A 461 12.49 -19.01 39.48
N LEU A 462 13.00 -20.06 40.12
CA LEU A 462 13.71 -19.97 41.41
C LEU A 462 15.02 -19.17 41.34
N LEU A 463 15.59 -18.97 40.15
CA LEU A 463 16.84 -18.22 39.96
C LEU A 463 16.60 -16.72 39.70
N GLY A 464 15.35 -16.27 39.54
CA GLY A 464 15.01 -14.85 39.32
C GLY A 464 15.47 -14.24 37.99
N ARG A 465 16.13 -15.00 37.11
CA ARG A 465 16.72 -14.52 35.84
C ARG A 465 15.72 -14.07 34.78
N HIS A 466 14.42 -14.28 35.00
CA HIS A 466 13.39 -13.82 34.07
C HIS A 466 13.29 -12.28 34.05
N ASN A 467 13.64 -11.61 35.16
CA ASN A 467 13.60 -10.14 35.25
C ASN A 467 14.62 -9.46 34.33
N ASP A 468 15.79 -10.08 34.09
CA ASP A 468 16.81 -9.51 33.19
C ASP A 468 16.29 -9.42 31.75
N TYR A 469 15.61 -10.47 31.27
CA TYR A 469 15.02 -10.48 29.94
C TYR A 469 13.75 -9.63 29.86
N ALA A 470 12.94 -9.60 30.94
CA ALA A 470 11.79 -8.71 31.03
C ALA A 470 12.22 -7.23 30.91
N ALA A 471 13.34 -6.86 31.51
CA ALA A 471 13.91 -5.52 31.42
C ALA A 471 14.44 -5.19 30.02
N GLN A 472 15.17 -6.12 29.39
CA GLN A 472 15.63 -5.92 28.00
C GLN A 472 14.45 -5.71 27.03
N LEU A 473 13.42 -6.53 27.15
CA LEU A 473 12.23 -6.40 26.31
C LEU A 473 11.45 -5.11 26.61
N TYR A 474 11.35 -4.70 27.88
CA TYR A 474 10.79 -3.40 28.23
C TYR A 474 11.57 -2.25 27.60
N ASP A 475 12.90 -2.29 27.68
CA ASP A 475 13.81 -1.28 27.13
C ASP A 475 13.64 -1.12 25.62
N TRP A 476 13.40 -2.21 24.90
CA TRP A 476 13.22 -2.17 23.44
C TRP A 476 11.80 -1.79 23.02
N LEU A 477 10.77 -2.29 23.72
CA LEU A 477 9.38 -2.23 23.26
C LEU A 477 8.55 -1.11 23.89
N ILE A 478 8.86 -0.72 25.14
CA ILE A 478 8.02 0.20 25.92
C ILE A 478 8.78 1.47 26.30
N ARG A 479 10.04 1.37 26.72
CA ARG A 479 10.83 2.52 27.16
C ARG A 479 10.91 3.67 26.13
N PRO A 480 10.98 3.43 24.80
CA PRO A 480 11.00 4.51 23.82
C PRO A 480 9.74 5.39 23.85
N ILE A 481 8.60 4.82 24.24
CA ILE A 481 7.30 5.51 24.26
C ILE A 481 6.83 5.91 25.66
N ALA A 482 7.46 5.39 26.72
CA ALA A 482 7.05 5.65 28.10
C ALA A 482 6.92 7.15 28.46
N PRO A 483 7.83 8.06 28.05
CA PRO A 483 7.67 9.49 28.34
C PRO A 483 6.42 10.11 27.71
N GLU A 484 6.03 9.66 26.52
CA GLU A 484 4.81 10.14 25.84
C GLU A 484 3.56 9.58 26.51
N LEU A 485 3.55 8.30 26.86
CA LEU A 485 2.43 7.67 27.57
C LEU A 485 2.15 8.39 28.89
N GLU A 486 3.21 8.73 29.64
CA GLU A 486 3.11 9.49 30.89
C GLU A 486 2.63 10.94 30.65
N ALA A 487 3.22 11.65 29.68
CA ALA A 487 2.84 13.03 29.37
C ALA A 487 1.36 13.17 28.95
N ARG A 488 0.82 12.16 28.28
CA ARG A 488 -0.57 12.11 27.80
C ARG A 488 -1.55 11.52 28.83
N ASN A 489 -1.04 11.06 29.98
CA ASN A 489 -1.79 10.37 31.04
C ASN A 489 -2.52 9.12 30.53
N ILE A 490 -1.89 8.34 29.65
CA ILE A 490 -2.47 7.09 29.15
C ILE A 490 -2.58 6.09 30.30
N ASP A 491 -3.72 5.41 30.40
CA ASP A 491 -3.98 4.36 31.41
C ASP A 491 -4.14 2.96 30.80
N THR A 492 -4.42 2.89 29.49
CA THR A 492 -4.73 1.65 28.79
C THR A 492 -4.03 1.57 27.44
N LEU A 493 -3.39 0.43 27.16
CA LEU A 493 -2.70 0.16 25.89
C LEU A 493 -3.48 -0.85 25.06
N MET A 494 -3.87 -0.46 23.85
CA MET A 494 -4.42 -1.37 22.87
C MET A 494 -3.31 -1.78 21.89
N LEU A 495 -2.77 -2.98 22.09
CA LEU A 495 -1.54 -3.46 21.46
C LEU A 495 -1.83 -4.25 20.18
N SER A 496 -1.40 -3.73 19.04
CA SER A 496 -1.46 -4.36 17.72
C SER A 496 -0.02 -4.67 17.29
N VAL A 497 0.38 -5.93 17.33
CA VAL A 497 1.81 -6.28 17.28
C VAL A 497 2.12 -7.36 16.25
N ASP A 498 3.34 -7.31 15.72
CA ASP A 498 3.89 -8.28 14.77
C ASP A 498 3.80 -9.74 15.25
N ALA A 499 3.79 -10.63 14.27
CA ALA A 499 3.97 -12.06 14.48
C ALA A 499 5.18 -12.36 15.39
N GLY A 500 4.99 -13.28 16.33
CA GLY A 500 5.97 -13.60 17.39
C GLY A 500 5.84 -12.78 18.68
N LEU A 501 5.45 -11.49 18.61
CA LEU A 501 5.22 -10.67 19.82
C LEU A 501 3.91 -11.03 20.53
N ARG A 502 2.93 -11.58 19.81
CA ARG A 502 1.58 -11.87 20.31
C ARG A 502 1.52 -12.88 21.46
N SER A 503 2.62 -13.62 21.71
CA SER A 503 2.74 -14.58 22.81
C SER A 503 3.51 -14.04 24.03
N LEU A 504 3.97 -12.79 23.96
CA LEU A 504 4.72 -12.13 25.02
C LEU A 504 3.76 -11.75 26.18
N PRO A 505 4.05 -12.12 27.44
CA PRO A 505 3.28 -11.62 28.58
C PRO A 505 3.66 -10.16 28.85
N PHE A 506 3.12 -9.23 28.06
CA PHE A 506 3.40 -7.78 28.13
C PHE A 506 3.27 -7.23 29.56
N GLY A 507 2.25 -7.68 30.30
CA GLY A 507 2.03 -7.26 31.69
C GLY A 507 3.20 -7.54 32.64
N ALA A 508 4.03 -8.55 32.35
CA ALA A 508 5.20 -8.93 33.15
C ALA A 508 6.54 -8.38 32.61
N LEU A 509 6.52 -7.51 31.59
CA LEU A 509 7.67 -6.68 31.26
C LEU A 509 7.97 -5.74 32.44
N TYR A 510 9.25 -5.49 32.70
CA TYR A 510 9.70 -4.87 33.95
C TYR A 510 10.63 -3.70 33.65
N ASP A 511 10.35 -2.52 34.18
CA ASP A 511 11.15 -1.31 33.87
C ASP A 511 12.41 -1.14 34.74
N GLY A 512 12.62 -2.04 35.70
CA GLY A 512 13.64 -1.95 36.74
C GLY A 512 13.06 -1.72 38.14
N GLU A 513 11.85 -1.18 38.22
CA GLU A 513 11.13 -0.85 39.46
C GLU A 513 9.72 -1.46 39.52
N ARG A 514 8.98 -1.43 38.41
CA ARG A 514 7.57 -1.84 38.30
C ARG A 514 7.33 -2.68 37.04
N TYR A 515 6.38 -3.59 37.15
CA TYR A 515 5.86 -4.31 35.98
C TYR A 515 4.95 -3.41 35.13
N LEU A 516 4.83 -3.68 33.83
CA LEU A 516 3.96 -2.94 32.93
C LEU A 516 2.50 -2.93 33.43
N ILE A 517 2.02 -4.05 33.97
CA ILE A 517 0.66 -4.19 34.50
C ILE A 517 0.38 -3.27 35.70
N GLU A 518 1.42 -2.83 36.42
CA GLU A 518 1.27 -1.85 37.50
C GLU A 518 1.02 -0.44 36.96
N GLN A 519 1.41 -0.19 35.71
CA GLN A 519 1.35 1.12 35.07
C GLN A 519 0.12 1.24 34.18
N TYR A 520 -0.17 0.22 33.37
CA TYR A 520 -1.23 0.27 32.36
C TYR A 520 -2.08 -0.99 32.34
N SER A 521 -3.37 -0.81 32.04
CA SER A 521 -4.22 -1.87 31.49
C SER A 521 -3.83 -2.16 30.05
N TYR A 522 -4.07 -3.38 29.56
CA TYR A 522 -3.81 -3.68 28.15
C TYR A 522 -4.69 -4.78 27.55
N SER A 523 -4.89 -4.71 26.23
CA SER A 523 -5.41 -5.79 25.40
C SER A 523 -4.52 -6.00 24.19
N LEU A 524 -4.39 -7.24 23.73
CA LEU A 524 -3.88 -7.57 22.41
C LEU A 524 -5.01 -7.53 21.40
N ILE A 525 -4.78 -6.92 20.24
CA ILE A 525 -5.77 -6.87 19.15
C ILE A 525 -5.16 -7.46 17.88
N PRO A 526 -5.95 -8.16 17.05
CA PRO A 526 -5.46 -8.65 15.76
C PRO A 526 -5.05 -7.50 14.82
N SER A 527 -5.91 -6.48 14.77
CA SER A 527 -5.72 -5.20 14.11
C SER A 527 -6.82 -4.25 14.59
N LEU A 528 -6.68 -2.94 14.37
CA LEU A 528 -7.68 -1.92 14.71
C LEU A 528 -8.99 -2.12 13.94
N GLY A 529 -8.91 -2.69 12.74
CA GLY A 529 -10.08 -2.99 11.89
C GLY A 529 -10.77 -4.33 12.19
N LEU A 530 -10.20 -5.17 13.06
CA LEU A 530 -10.72 -6.52 13.37
C LEU A 530 -11.24 -6.67 14.80
N VAL A 531 -11.51 -5.56 15.48
CA VAL A 531 -12.15 -5.53 16.81
C VAL A 531 -13.58 -5.01 16.72
N ASP A 532 -14.42 -5.35 17.69
CA ASP A 532 -15.78 -4.81 17.77
C ASP A 532 -15.76 -3.44 18.50
N PRO A 533 -15.97 -2.31 17.81
CA PRO A 533 -15.97 -0.97 18.36
C PRO A 533 -17.15 -0.75 19.30
N ARG A 534 -18.19 -1.60 19.32
CA ARG A 534 -19.40 -1.30 20.10
C ARG A 534 -19.14 -1.52 21.58
N TYR A 535 -19.03 -0.42 22.32
CA TYR A 535 -18.97 -0.46 23.77
C TYR A 535 -20.30 -0.92 24.38
N GLN A 536 -20.22 -1.88 25.30
CA GLN A 536 -21.35 -2.31 26.11
C GLN A 536 -20.86 -2.58 27.55
N PRO A 537 -21.29 -1.79 28.55
CA PRO A 537 -20.93 -2.07 29.93
C PRO A 537 -21.57 -3.37 30.40
N LEU A 538 -20.79 -4.21 31.09
CA LEU A 538 -21.30 -5.42 31.74
C LEU A 538 -21.82 -5.08 33.13
N ALA A 539 -23.10 -5.37 33.38
CA ALA A 539 -23.68 -5.24 34.71
C ALA A 539 -23.16 -6.33 35.66
N ILE A 540 -23.12 -6.04 36.96
CA ILE A 540 -22.72 -7.00 38.00
C ILE A 540 -23.56 -8.29 37.97
N ASP A 541 -24.84 -8.19 37.64
CA ASP A 541 -25.78 -9.32 37.61
C ASP A 541 -26.00 -9.88 36.19
N ALA A 542 -25.15 -9.51 35.22
CA ALA A 542 -25.27 -9.94 33.83
C ALA A 542 -25.41 -11.47 33.71
N PRO A 543 -26.30 -11.99 32.84
CA PRO A 543 -26.45 -13.42 32.64
C PRO A 543 -25.12 -14.08 32.25
N MET A 544 -24.85 -15.26 32.81
CA MET A 544 -23.59 -15.96 32.61
C MET A 544 -23.82 -17.45 32.39
N LEU A 545 -23.10 -18.00 31.40
CA LEU A 545 -22.98 -19.43 31.21
C LEU A 545 -21.59 -19.88 31.66
N ALA A 546 -21.54 -20.55 32.81
CA ALA A 546 -20.32 -21.12 33.38
C ALA A 546 -20.28 -22.62 33.10
N MET A 547 -19.20 -23.12 32.52
CA MET A 547 -19.11 -24.50 32.08
C MET A 547 -17.74 -25.08 32.35
N GLY A 548 -17.66 -26.38 32.61
CA GLY A 548 -16.37 -27.02 32.84
C GLY A 548 -16.41 -28.50 33.16
N ALA A 549 -15.24 -29.11 33.18
CA ALA A 549 -15.03 -30.49 33.62
C ALA A 549 -13.96 -30.52 34.71
N SER A 550 -14.22 -31.25 35.79
CA SER A 550 -13.31 -31.42 36.91
C SER A 550 -12.71 -32.83 36.96
N GLN A 551 -13.34 -33.79 36.29
CA GLN A 551 -12.94 -35.19 36.24
C GLN A 551 -12.73 -35.61 34.79
N PHE A 552 -11.67 -36.38 34.54
CA PHE A 552 -11.27 -36.80 33.20
C PHE A 552 -10.80 -38.24 33.19
N ILE A 553 -10.98 -38.93 32.06
CA ILE A 553 -10.54 -40.33 31.90
C ILE A 553 -9.02 -40.40 31.64
N ARG A 554 -8.47 -39.46 30.87
CA ARG A 554 -7.10 -39.51 30.34
C ARG A 554 -6.21 -38.33 30.77
N GLN A 555 -6.77 -37.39 31.54
CA GLN A 555 -6.07 -36.19 32.01
C GLN A 555 -6.18 -36.09 33.54
N SER A 556 -5.33 -35.25 34.13
CA SER A 556 -5.36 -34.99 35.57
C SER A 556 -6.67 -34.30 35.97
N PRO A 557 -7.26 -34.62 37.13
CA PRO A 557 -8.44 -33.92 37.62
C PRO A 557 -8.12 -32.43 37.90
N LEU A 558 -9.13 -31.57 37.74
CA LEU A 558 -9.09 -30.14 38.06
C LEU A 558 -10.04 -29.88 39.24
N PRO A 559 -9.60 -30.10 40.50
CA PRO A 559 -10.47 -30.04 41.68
C PRO A 559 -11.01 -28.64 41.99
N ALA A 560 -10.43 -27.56 41.44
CA ALA A 560 -10.92 -26.20 41.68
C ALA A 560 -12.13 -25.82 40.81
N VAL A 561 -12.31 -26.47 39.65
CA VAL A 561 -13.38 -26.15 38.69
C VAL A 561 -14.78 -26.10 39.32
N PRO A 562 -15.24 -27.06 40.15
CA PRO A 562 -16.57 -26.97 40.76
C PRO A 562 -16.71 -25.77 41.71
N ALA A 563 -15.63 -25.38 42.40
CA ALA A 563 -15.63 -24.22 43.28
C ALA A 563 -15.67 -22.92 42.48
N GLU A 564 -14.88 -22.86 41.41
CA GLU A 564 -14.84 -21.76 40.44
C GLU A 564 -16.24 -21.48 39.91
N LEU A 565 -16.87 -22.45 39.23
CA LEU A 565 -18.17 -22.20 38.59
C LEU A 565 -19.27 -21.78 39.58
N ASN A 566 -19.30 -22.37 40.78
CA ASN A 566 -20.28 -21.99 41.80
C ASN A 566 -20.02 -20.55 42.31
N THR A 567 -18.77 -20.19 42.56
CA THR A 567 -18.40 -18.84 43.03
C THR A 567 -18.80 -17.78 42.01
N LEU A 568 -18.59 -18.03 40.72
CA LEU A 568 -18.86 -17.07 39.65
C LEU A 568 -20.36 -16.82 39.40
N ILE A 569 -21.21 -17.81 39.68
CA ILE A 569 -22.66 -17.75 39.44
C ILE A 569 -23.45 -17.13 40.60
N ASN A 570 -22.94 -17.19 41.85
CA ASN A 570 -23.68 -16.78 43.05
C ASN A 570 -24.20 -15.33 43.06
N HIS A 571 -23.67 -14.45 42.20
CA HIS A 571 -24.07 -13.04 42.09
C HIS A 571 -24.74 -12.69 40.74
N ARG A 572 -25.18 -13.67 39.95
CA ARG A 572 -25.76 -13.46 38.62
C ARG A 572 -27.28 -13.60 38.62
N ARG A 573 -27.98 -12.74 37.86
CA ARG A 573 -29.46 -12.77 37.75
C ARG A 573 -29.95 -14.06 37.12
N ASP A 574 -29.29 -14.48 36.04
CA ASP A 574 -29.61 -15.67 35.24
C ASP A 574 -28.31 -16.44 34.97
N GLY A 575 -27.79 -17.12 35.99
CA GLY A 575 -26.61 -17.96 35.91
C GLY A 575 -26.95 -19.40 35.55
N SER A 576 -26.15 -20.05 34.71
CA SER A 576 -26.28 -21.49 34.42
C SER A 576 -24.93 -22.19 34.49
N ILE A 577 -24.91 -23.37 35.12
CA ILE A 577 -23.73 -24.22 35.27
C ILE A 577 -23.91 -25.48 34.44
N LEU A 578 -22.94 -25.78 33.57
CA LEU A 578 -22.78 -27.10 32.95
C LEU A 578 -21.48 -27.71 33.47
N LEU A 579 -21.58 -28.68 34.39
CA LEU A 579 -20.43 -29.34 35.02
C LEU A 579 -20.38 -30.81 34.62
N ASN A 580 -19.19 -31.33 34.30
CA ASN A 580 -18.94 -32.75 34.00
C ASN A 580 -19.93 -33.30 32.96
N ASP A 581 -20.80 -34.25 33.30
CA ASP A 581 -21.74 -34.89 32.36
C ASP A 581 -22.72 -33.93 31.68
N ALA A 582 -22.92 -32.74 32.24
CA ALA A 582 -23.66 -31.66 31.59
C ALA A 582 -22.81 -30.85 30.58
N PHE A 583 -21.48 -30.87 30.70
CA PHE A 583 -20.54 -30.13 29.85
C PHE A 583 -20.19 -30.90 28.57
N THR A 584 -21.14 -30.91 27.64
CA THR A 584 -21.04 -31.54 26.32
C THR A 584 -21.24 -30.51 25.22
N ARG A 585 -20.68 -30.76 24.02
CA ARG A 585 -20.76 -29.85 22.86
C ARG A 585 -22.20 -29.46 22.54
N ASP A 586 -23.04 -30.48 22.57
CA ASP A 586 -24.47 -30.42 22.35
C ASP A 586 -25.18 -29.51 23.37
N ASN A 587 -24.82 -29.59 24.65
CA ASN A 587 -25.39 -28.70 25.67
C ASN A 587 -24.85 -27.28 25.55
N VAL A 588 -23.58 -27.08 25.20
CA VAL A 588 -22.99 -25.75 24.96
C VAL A 588 -23.80 -25.01 23.88
N ILE A 589 -24.01 -25.64 22.73
CA ILE A 589 -24.76 -25.07 21.59
C ILE A 589 -26.22 -24.83 21.98
N ARG A 590 -26.89 -25.83 22.59
CA ARG A 590 -28.30 -25.70 23.00
C ARG A 590 -28.51 -24.57 24.00
N GLN A 591 -27.60 -24.41 24.97
CA GLN A 591 -27.74 -23.40 26.01
C GLN A 591 -27.53 -22.00 25.44
N ARG A 592 -26.59 -21.85 24.49
CA ARG A 592 -26.38 -20.61 23.75
C ARG A 592 -27.59 -20.20 22.92
N GLN A 593 -28.24 -21.15 22.24
CA GLN A 593 -29.44 -20.90 21.44
C GLN A 593 -30.66 -20.51 22.30
N ARG A 594 -30.74 -21.01 23.54
CA ARG A 594 -31.86 -20.72 24.45
C ARG A 594 -31.75 -19.35 25.09
N THR A 595 -30.55 -18.99 25.53
CA THR A 595 -30.29 -17.74 26.25
C THR A 595 -29.02 -17.09 25.71
N PRO A 596 -29.10 -15.85 25.21
CA PRO A 596 -27.96 -15.13 24.68
C PRO A 596 -27.08 -14.55 25.81
N TYR A 597 -26.38 -15.42 26.54
CA TYR A 597 -25.46 -15.02 27.62
C TYR A 597 -24.36 -14.04 27.14
N PRO A 598 -24.26 -12.81 27.67
CA PRO A 598 -23.16 -11.90 27.34
C PRO A 598 -21.82 -12.40 27.88
N ILE A 599 -21.82 -13.25 28.91
CA ILE A 599 -20.61 -13.82 29.51
C ILE A 599 -20.62 -15.35 29.37
N ILE A 600 -19.53 -15.89 28.81
CA ILE A 600 -19.27 -17.33 28.75
C ILE A 600 -17.95 -17.62 29.44
N HIS A 601 -17.94 -18.58 30.35
CA HIS A 601 -16.74 -19.02 31.05
C HIS A 601 -16.58 -20.54 30.92
N LEU A 602 -15.39 -20.96 30.48
CA LEU A 602 -15.02 -22.35 30.25
C LEU A 602 -13.83 -22.73 31.15
N ALA A 603 -14.03 -23.64 32.10
CA ALA A 603 -12.99 -24.13 33.00
C ALA A 603 -12.71 -25.61 32.74
N THR A 604 -11.61 -25.91 32.05
CA THR A 604 -11.27 -27.27 31.60
C THR A 604 -9.80 -27.36 31.16
N HIS A 605 -9.35 -28.52 30.68
CA HIS A 605 -8.07 -28.63 29.97
C HIS A 605 -8.18 -28.09 28.54
N GLY A 606 -7.13 -27.41 28.11
CA GLY A 606 -6.91 -27.00 26.72
C GLY A 606 -5.52 -27.47 26.30
N GLU A 607 -5.39 -27.84 25.03
CA GLU A 607 -4.11 -28.21 24.44
C GLU A 607 -3.97 -27.49 23.11
N PHE A 608 -2.85 -26.78 22.94
CA PHE A 608 -2.49 -26.18 21.68
C PHE A 608 -1.33 -26.95 21.06
N ASN A 609 -1.60 -27.62 19.94
CA ASN A 609 -0.62 -28.40 19.19
C ASN A 609 -0.31 -27.70 17.86
N SER A 610 0.97 -27.60 17.51
CA SER A 610 1.41 -27.05 16.21
C SER A 610 0.93 -27.90 15.03
N GLY A 611 0.85 -27.30 13.84
CA GLY A 611 0.32 -27.93 12.63
C GLY A 611 -1.15 -27.56 12.40
N ALA A 612 -1.92 -28.50 11.86
CA ALA A 612 -3.32 -28.27 11.50
C ALA A 612 -4.20 -27.93 12.71
N LEU A 613 -5.22 -27.09 12.51
CA LEU A 613 -6.02 -26.50 13.61
C LEU A 613 -6.76 -27.56 14.42
N GLU A 614 -7.20 -28.63 13.77
CA GLU A 614 -7.88 -29.77 14.40
C GLU A 614 -7.00 -30.54 15.41
N ASN A 615 -5.68 -30.31 15.44
CA ASN A 615 -4.79 -30.90 16.43
C ASN A 615 -4.93 -30.24 17.81
N SER A 616 -5.42 -29.01 17.86
CA SER A 616 -5.63 -28.24 19.09
C SER A 616 -7.07 -28.40 19.58
N TYR A 617 -7.26 -28.57 20.89
CA TYR A 617 -8.59 -28.85 21.43
C TYR A 617 -8.85 -28.27 22.83
N LEU A 618 -10.13 -27.99 23.11
CA LEU A 618 -10.67 -27.84 24.46
C LEU A 618 -11.33 -29.16 24.89
N GLN A 619 -10.97 -29.67 26.06
CA GLN A 619 -11.50 -30.94 26.56
C GLN A 619 -12.92 -30.74 27.10
N LEU A 620 -13.87 -31.53 26.61
CA LEU A 620 -15.21 -31.68 27.18
C LEU A 620 -15.32 -32.95 28.01
N TRP A 621 -16.48 -33.19 28.62
CA TRP A 621 -16.75 -34.44 29.32
C TRP A 621 -16.80 -35.66 28.39
N ASP A 622 -17.51 -35.52 27.26
CA ASP A 622 -17.81 -36.60 26.32
C ASP A 622 -16.98 -36.55 25.03
N GLY A 623 -16.09 -35.57 24.90
CA GLY A 623 -15.32 -35.35 23.67
C GLY A 623 -14.39 -34.15 23.76
N GLN A 624 -14.12 -33.56 22.62
CA GLN A 624 -13.22 -32.42 22.44
C GLN A 624 -13.89 -31.41 21.50
N ILE A 625 -13.57 -30.13 21.66
CA ILE A 625 -13.88 -29.09 20.68
C ILE A 625 -12.56 -28.70 20.03
N GLY A 626 -12.41 -28.98 18.74
CA GLY A 626 -11.27 -28.55 17.93
C GLY A 626 -11.22 -27.03 17.79
N LEU A 627 -10.04 -26.50 17.53
CA LEU A 627 -9.88 -25.06 17.28
C LEU A 627 -10.76 -24.60 16.11
N ASP A 628 -10.76 -25.33 15.00
CA ASP A 628 -11.58 -25.07 13.82
C ASP A 628 -13.11 -25.07 14.09
N GLU A 629 -13.56 -25.77 15.12
CA GLU A 629 -14.98 -25.88 15.49
C GLU A 629 -15.51 -24.68 16.30
N ILE A 630 -14.66 -23.75 16.75
CA ILE A 630 -15.07 -22.62 17.62
C ILE A 630 -16.18 -21.77 17.00
N ARG A 631 -16.17 -21.62 15.66
CA ARG A 631 -17.19 -20.87 14.92
C ARG A 631 -18.58 -21.51 14.97
N GLU A 632 -18.65 -22.81 15.18
CA GLU A 632 -19.90 -23.56 15.22
C GLU A 632 -20.64 -23.41 16.55
N LEU A 633 -20.00 -22.79 17.55
CA LEU A 633 -20.55 -22.65 18.90
C LEU A 633 -21.58 -21.51 19.04
N GLY A 634 -21.75 -20.68 18.01
CA GLY A 634 -22.80 -19.65 17.97
C GLY A 634 -22.57 -18.48 18.93
N TRP A 635 -21.32 -18.08 19.13
CA TRP A 635 -20.95 -16.99 20.05
C TRP A 635 -21.04 -15.58 19.45
N SER A 636 -21.44 -15.46 18.19
CA SER A 636 -21.39 -14.21 17.43
C SER A 636 -22.73 -13.50 17.25
N ASP A 637 -23.84 -14.22 17.38
CA ASP A 637 -25.19 -13.67 17.22
C ASP A 637 -26.14 -14.07 18.37
N PRO A 638 -26.44 -13.15 19.31
CA PRO A 638 -25.75 -11.88 19.50
C PRO A 638 -24.28 -12.12 19.92
N PRO A 639 -23.39 -11.12 19.87
CA PRO A 639 -22.01 -11.27 20.31
C PRO A 639 -21.91 -11.65 21.79
N VAL A 640 -20.98 -12.53 22.12
CA VAL A 640 -20.50 -12.71 23.51
C VAL A 640 -19.60 -11.51 23.83
N GLU A 641 -19.94 -10.78 24.90
CA GLU A 641 -19.19 -9.62 25.38
C GLU A 641 -17.87 -10.05 26.01
N LEU A 642 -17.88 -11.11 26.82
CA LEU A 642 -16.71 -11.65 27.49
C LEU A 642 -16.70 -13.17 27.43
N LEU A 643 -15.71 -13.73 26.74
CA LEU A 643 -15.37 -15.15 26.79
C LEU A 643 -14.15 -15.35 27.69
N VAL A 644 -14.24 -16.22 28.69
CA VAL A 644 -13.11 -16.60 29.52
C VAL A 644 -12.80 -18.08 29.28
N LEU A 645 -11.62 -18.35 28.71
CA LEU A 645 -11.08 -19.69 28.53
C LEU A 645 -10.10 -19.99 29.68
N SER A 646 -10.65 -20.39 30.81
CA SER A 646 -9.94 -20.86 32.01
C SER A 646 -9.36 -22.27 31.76
N ALA A 647 -8.42 -22.34 30.82
CA ALA A 647 -7.82 -23.56 30.31
C ALA A 647 -6.41 -23.28 29.80
N CYS A 648 -5.53 -24.27 29.87
CA CYS A 648 -4.11 -24.17 29.48
C CYS A 648 -3.92 -23.80 28.01
N GLN A 649 -2.93 -22.94 27.73
CA GLN A 649 -2.45 -22.59 26.38
C GLN A 649 -3.53 -22.10 25.39
N THR A 650 -4.59 -21.45 25.88
CA THR A 650 -5.72 -21.01 25.05
C THR A 650 -5.52 -19.69 24.30
N ALA A 651 -4.55 -18.88 24.71
CA ALA A 651 -4.05 -17.70 24.01
C ALA A 651 -2.71 -17.98 23.30
N LEU A 652 -2.15 -19.18 23.45
CA LEU A 652 -0.89 -19.56 22.81
C LEU A 652 -1.14 -19.93 21.35
N GLY A 653 -0.23 -19.47 20.49
CA GLY A 653 -0.18 -19.81 19.08
C GLY A 653 1.24 -20.09 18.60
N ASN A 654 1.36 -20.66 17.41
CA ASN A 654 2.59 -20.67 16.61
C ASN A 654 2.38 -19.80 15.35
N SER A 655 3.36 -19.74 14.45
CA SER A 655 3.24 -19.03 13.16
C SER A 655 2.08 -19.49 12.27
N GLU A 656 1.40 -20.59 12.60
CA GLU A 656 0.29 -21.18 11.85
C GLU A 656 -1.08 -20.93 12.51
N ALA A 657 -1.12 -20.51 13.79
CA ALA A 657 -2.35 -20.20 14.53
C ALA A 657 -2.10 -19.24 15.70
N GLU A 658 -1.77 -17.98 15.38
CA GLU A 658 -1.44 -16.96 16.37
C GLU A 658 -2.66 -16.55 17.23
N MET A 659 -2.43 -16.26 18.52
CA MET A 659 -3.45 -15.99 19.55
C MET A 659 -4.43 -17.14 19.86
N GLY A 660 -4.25 -18.32 19.26
CA GLY A 660 -4.93 -19.57 19.62
C GLY A 660 -6.47 -19.50 19.57
N PHE A 661 -7.11 -20.14 20.55
CA PHE A 661 -8.57 -20.19 20.70
C PHE A 661 -9.18 -18.80 20.90
N ALA A 662 -8.52 -17.92 21.66
CA ALA A 662 -9.02 -16.58 21.91
C ALA A 662 -9.01 -15.69 20.66
N GLY A 663 -7.95 -15.74 19.86
CA GLY A 663 -7.90 -15.04 18.57
C GLY A 663 -9.01 -15.48 17.62
N LEU A 664 -9.23 -16.79 17.50
CA LEU A 664 -10.31 -17.33 16.67
C LEU A 664 -11.70 -17.01 17.22
N ALA A 665 -11.89 -16.99 18.54
CA ALA A 665 -13.15 -16.56 19.14
C ALA A 665 -13.46 -15.09 18.82
N VAL A 666 -12.45 -14.21 18.92
CA VAL A 666 -12.61 -12.79 18.55
C VAL A 666 -12.95 -12.64 17.08
N ALA A 667 -12.24 -13.36 16.20
CA ALA A 667 -12.58 -13.41 14.78
C ALA A 667 -13.98 -13.95 14.51
N ALA A 668 -14.44 -14.91 15.30
CA ALA A 668 -15.78 -15.45 15.17
C ALA A 668 -16.86 -14.44 15.60
N GLY A 669 -16.51 -13.37 16.33
CA GLY A 669 -17.44 -12.31 16.75
C GLY A 669 -17.59 -12.16 18.27
N VAL A 670 -16.72 -12.78 19.07
CA VAL A 670 -16.58 -12.47 20.50
C VAL A 670 -15.89 -11.11 20.64
N LYS A 671 -16.36 -10.24 21.55
CA LYS A 671 -15.73 -8.91 21.70
C LYS A 671 -14.40 -8.96 22.43
N THR A 672 -14.37 -9.65 23.57
CA THR A 672 -13.18 -9.80 24.40
C THR A 672 -13.04 -11.25 24.83
N ALA A 673 -11.88 -11.86 24.56
CA ALA A 673 -11.54 -13.19 25.02
C ALA A 673 -10.36 -13.11 26.00
N ILE A 674 -10.53 -13.67 27.20
CA ILE A 674 -9.44 -13.84 28.18
C ILE A 674 -9.00 -15.29 28.14
N ALA A 675 -7.71 -15.51 27.92
CA ALA A 675 -7.15 -16.85 27.71
C ALA A 675 -5.69 -16.92 28.17
N SER A 676 -5.17 -18.15 28.32
CA SER A 676 -3.87 -18.40 28.94
C SER A 676 -2.73 -18.64 27.95
N LEU A 677 -1.54 -18.12 28.23
CA LEU A 677 -0.35 -18.21 27.39
C LEU A 677 0.48 -19.50 27.61
N TRP A 678 0.27 -20.19 28.73
CA TRP A 678 0.98 -21.44 29.10
C TRP A 678 0.09 -22.33 29.98
N TYR A 679 0.64 -23.47 30.44
CA TYR A 679 -0.04 -24.34 31.40
C TYR A 679 -0.17 -23.66 32.76
N VAL A 680 -1.40 -23.46 33.21
CA VAL A 680 -1.70 -22.69 34.42
C VAL A 680 -1.88 -23.59 35.65
N ASP A 681 -1.69 -23.00 36.82
CA ASP A 681 -1.99 -23.64 38.10
C ASP A 681 -3.49 -23.55 38.39
N ASP A 682 -4.14 -24.68 38.69
CA ASP A 682 -5.60 -24.77 38.90
C ASP A 682 -6.08 -23.82 40.01
N MET A 683 -5.33 -23.74 41.12
CA MET A 683 -5.71 -22.89 42.24
C MET A 683 -5.46 -21.41 41.96
N ALA A 684 -4.27 -21.06 41.44
CA ALA A 684 -3.98 -19.67 41.12
C ALA A 684 -4.95 -19.10 40.06
N THR A 685 -5.38 -19.95 39.13
CA THR A 685 -6.41 -19.60 38.14
C THR A 685 -7.75 -19.32 38.82
N PHE A 686 -8.21 -20.19 39.72
CA PHE A 686 -9.44 -19.95 40.48
C PHE A 686 -9.41 -18.61 41.25
N LEU A 687 -8.27 -18.27 41.88
CA LEU A 687 -8.09 -16.99 42.56
C LEU A 687 -8.21 -15.80 41.59
N LEU A 688 -7.47 -15.86 40.48
CA LEU A 688 -7.49 -14.80 39.46
C LEU A 688 -8.89 -14.61 38.87
N MET A 689 -9.60 -15.69 38.55
CA MET A 689 -10.95 -15.61 37.97
C MET A 689 -11.95 -15.06 38.98
N THR A 690 -11.84 -15.44 40.25
CA THR A 690 -12.68 -14.88 41.31
C THR A 690 -12.51 -13.36 41.40
N GLU A 691 -11.26 -12.88 41.44
CA GLU A 691 -10.97 -11.44 41.45
C GLU A 691 -11.40 -10.72 40.16
N LEU A 692 -11.16 -11.32 38.99
CA LEU A 692 -11.57 -10.74 37.71
C LEU A 692 -13.06 -10.41 37.72
N TYR A 693 -13.89 -11.37 38.14
CA TYR A 693 -15.34 -11.19 38.13
C TYR A 693 -15.85 -10.27 39.24
N GLN A 694 -15.13 -10.16 40.36
CA GLN A 694 -15.42 -9.15 41.39
C GLN A 694 -15.12 -7.73 40.88
N ASN A 695 -13.98 -7.55 40.21
CA ASN A 695 -13.59 -6.25 39.67
C ASN A 695 -14.39 -5.86 38.41
N LEU A 696 -14.89 -6.84 37.65
CA LEU A 696 -15.73 -6.60 36.46
C LEU A 696 -16.99 -5.78 36.76
N ALA A 697 -17.46 -5.82 38.01
CA ALA A 697 -18.62 -5.07 38.46
C ALA A 697 -18.40 -3.55 38.55
N THR A 698 -17.15 -3.12 38.76
CA THR A 698 -16.82 -1.71 39.06
C THR A 698 -15.82 -1.11 38.08
N ALA A 699 -15.08 -1.94 37.35
CA ALA A 699 -14.13 -1.48 36.35
C ALA A 699 -14.84 -0.79 35.16
N PRO A 700 -14.29 0.31 34.62
CA PRO A 700 -14.87 1.01 33.48
C PRO A 700 -14.83 0.19 32.18
N ILE A 701 -13.83 -0.69 32.06
CA ILE A 701 -13.55 -1.56 30.91
C ILE A 701 -13.08 -2.95 31.39
N LYS A 702 -13.22 -3.96 30.54
CA LYS A 702 -12.95 -5.37 30.87
C LYS A 702 -11.48 -5.62 31.21
N VAL A 703 -10.55 -4.97 30.51
CA VAL A 703 -9.10 -5.14 30.76
C VAL A 703 -8.65 -4.57 32.10
N GLU A 704 -9.32 -3.52 32.59
CA GLU A 704 -9.03 -2.97 33.92
C GLU A 704 -9.47 -3.93 35.02
N ALA A 705 -10.58 -4.66 34.83
CA ALA A 705 -10.96 -5.73 35.75
C ALA A 705 -9.92 -6.86 35.81
N LEU A 706 -9.33 -7.23 34.65
CA LEU A 706 -8.27 -8.22 34.60
C LEU A 706 -6.99 -7.70 35.26
N ARG A 707 -6.61 -6.45 35.00
CA ARG A 707 -5.45 -5.81 35.64
C ARG A 707 -5.59 -5.80 37.15
N GLU A 708 -6.73 -5.36 37.69
CA GLU A 708 -6.95 -5.32 39.13
C GLU A 708 -6.83 -6.72 39.76
N ALA A 709 -7.33 -7.76 39.09
CA ALA A 709 -7.15 -9.13 39.52
C ALA A 709 -5.67 -9.56 39.52
N GLN A 710 -4.92 -9.21 38.48
CA GLN A 710 -3.48 -9.50 38.39
C GLN A 710 -2.69 -8.77 39.47
N LEU A 711 -3.03 -7.51 39.76
CA LEU A 711 -2.41 -6.72 40.81
C LEU A 711 -2.73 -7.27 42.20
N ALA A 712 -3.95 -7.78 42.41
CA ALA A 712 -4.35 -8.38 43.68
C ALA A 712 -3.51 -9.63 44.00
N LEU A 713 -3.23 -10.48 43.00
CA LEU A 713 -2.31 -11.60 43.14
C LEU A 713 -0.85 -11.14 43.34
N LEU A 714 -0.36 -10.22 42.50
CA LEU A 714 1.00 -9.67 42.58
C LEU A 714 1.33 -9.09 43.97
N ARG A 715 0.37 -8.36 44.56
CA ARG A 715 0.55 -7.69 45.85
C ARG A 715 0.27 -8.60 47.06
N GLY A 716 -0.24 -9.81 46.81
CA GLY A 716 -0.59 -10.77 47.85
C GLY A 716 -1.88 -10.40 48.61
N ASN A 717 -2.76 -9.62 48.00
CA ASN A 717 -4.04 -9.18 48.59
C ASN A 717 -5.13 -10.27 48.54
N VAL A 718 -4.81 -11.42 47.94
CA VAL A 718 -5.71 -12.56 47.76
C VAL A 718 -5.01 -13.79 48.32
N GLN A 719 -5.55 -14.35 49.39
CA GLN A 719 -4.92 -15.45 50.11
C GLN A 719 -5.95 -16.48 50.58
N ILE A 720 -5.50 -17.73 50.68
CA ILE A 720 -6.30 -18.82 51.24
C ILE A 720 -5.72 -19.19 52.60
N GLU A 721 -6.48 -18.91 53.66
CA GLU A 721 -6.15 -19.30 55.03
C GLU A 721 -7.29 -20.13 55.63
N ASP A 722 -6.97 -21.28 56.23
CA ASP A 722 -7.93 -22.19 56.87
C ASP A 722 -9.15 -22.57 56.00
N GLY A 723 -8.94 -22.69 54.69
CA GLY A 723 -10.02 -23.01 53.74
C GLY A 723 -10.99 -21.85 53.48
N ILE A 724 -10.57 -20.62 53.76
CA ILE A 724 -11.29 -19.38 53.47
C ILE A 724 -10.44 -18.54 52.52
N LEU A 725 -11.07 -18.07 51.44
CA LEU A 725 -10.48 -17.08 50.54
C LEU A 725 -10.74 -15.68 51.09
N TYR A 726 -9.65 -14.98 51.40
CA TYR A 726 -9.63 -13.57 51.76
C TYR A 726 -9.24 -12.75 50.55
N SER A 727 -10.02 -11.69 50.30
CA SER A 727 -9.79 -10.71 49.25
C SER A 727 -10.17 -9.34 49.79
N ASP A 728 -9.33 -8.34 49.55
CA ASP A 728 -9.61 -6.95 49.91
C ASP A 728 -10.87 -6.38 49.22
N ARG A 729 -11.29 -7.00 48.10
CA ARG A 729 -12.47 -6.59 47.32
C ARG A 729 -13.74 -7.35 47.71
N ALA A 730 -13.61 -8.53 48.31
CA ALA A 730 -14.76 -9.31 48.75
C ALA A 730 -15.36 -8.71 50.03
N THR A 731 -16.67 -8.42 50.01
CA THR A 731 -17.39 -7.91 51.20
C THR A 731 -17.52 -8.94 52.32
N GLU A 732 -17.41 -10.23 51.98
CA GLU A 732 -17.43 -11.34 52.93
C GLU A 732 -16.38 -12.39 52.53
N PRO A 733 -15.73 -13.07 53.49
CA PRO A 733 -14.80 -14.16 53.18
C PRO A 733 -15.51 -15.31 52.44
N ILE A 734 -14.88 -15.84 51.39
CA ILE A 734 -15.48 -16.91 50.56
C ILE A 734 -15.01 -18.26 51.12
N ALA A 735 -15.94 -19.02 51.71
CA ALA A 735 -15.64 -20.35 52.22
C ALA A 735 -15.34 -21.32 51.05
N LEU A 736 -14.18 -21.95 51.07
CA LEU A 736 -13.79 -22.90 50.02
C LEU A 736 -14.43 -24.28 50.24
N PRO A 737 -14.79 -24.98 49.16
CA PRO A 737 -15.18 -26.37 49.22
C PRO A 737 -14.12 -27.26 49.86
N GLU A 738 -14.54 -28.36 50.49
CA GLU A 738 -13.67 -29.27 51.23
C GLU A 738 -12.47 -29.78 50.39
N SER A 739 -12.66 -29.94 49.07
CA SER A 739 -11.62 -30.33 48.11
C SER A 739 -10.44 -29.36 47.99
N LEU A 740 -10.64 -28.08 48.36
CA LEU A 740 -9.62 -27.02 48.23
C LEU A 740 -9.04 -26.57 49.58
N ARG A 741 -9.54 -27.08 50.70
CA ARG A 741 -9.07 -26.68 52.05
C ARG A 741 -7.62 -27.04 52.34
N ASN A 742 -7.07 -28.04 51.65
CA ASN A 742 -5.70 -28.51 51.85
C ASN A 742 -4.64 -27.70 51.07
N LEU A 743 -5.05 -26.68 50.32
CA LEU A 743 -4.17 -25.91 49.43
C LEU A 743 -3.72 -24.55 50.02
N SER A 744 -3.94 -24.34 51.32
CA SER A 744 -3.53 -23.10 52.01
C SER A 744 -2.03 -22.82 51.95
N GLY A 745 -1.66 -21.54 51.79
CA GLY A 745 -0.30 -21.05 51.95
C GLY A 745 0.61 -21.02 50.70
N GLN A 746 0.07 -21.20 49.49
CA GLN A 746 0.85 -21.00 48.27
C GLN A 746 1.02 -19.50 47.95
N ASP A 747 2.26 -19.06 47.78
CA ASP A 747 2.59 -17.73 47.29
C ASP A 747 2.34 -17.64 45.78
N VAL A 748 1.35 -16.83 45.40
CA VAL A 748 0.94 -16.58 44.00
C VAL A 748 1.38 -15.21 43.47
N SER A 749 2.25 -14.50 44.19
CA SER A 749 2.76 -13.17 43.79
C SER A 749 3.70 -13.21 42.58
N HIS A 750 4.30 -14.36 42.30
CA HIS A 750 5.25 -14.52 41.20
C HIS A 750 4.55 -14.34 39.83
N PRO A 751 5.17 -13.61 38.86
CA PRO A 751 4.57 -13.32 37.55
C PRO A 751 4.01 -14.52 36.79
N TYR A 752 4.62 -15.68 36.93
CA TYR A 752 4.10 -16.96 36.42
C TYR A 752 2.60 -17.18 36.66
N PHE A 753 2.06 -16.77 37.81
CA PHE A 753 0.66 -17.04 38.18
C PHE A 753 -0.30 -16.01 37.59
N TRP A 754 -0.02 -14.72 37.74
CA TRP A 754 -0.94 -13.66 37.33
C TRP A 754 -0.76 -13.22 35.86
N SER A 755 0.45 -13.32 35.29
CA SER A 755 0.70 -12.90 33.90
C SER A 755 0.37 -13.96 32.86
N ALA A 756 -0.12 -15.12 33.29
CA ALA A 756 -0.49 -16.22 32.40
C ALA A 756 -1.70 -15.90 31.52
N PHE A 757 -2.59 -15.01 31.98
CA PHE A 757 -3.81 -14.64 31.26
C PHE A 757 -3.66 -13.28 30.58
N THR A 758 -4.15 -13.18 29.35
CA THR A 758 -4.19 -11.95 28.57
C THR A 758 -5.56 -11.77 27.94
N ALA A 759 -5.95 -10.52 27.74
CA ALA A 759 -7.17 -10.15 27.04
C ALA A 759 -6.87 -9.91 25.56
N ILE A 760 -7.66 -10.54 24.69
CA ILE A 760 -7.58 -10.42 23.23
C ILE A 760 -8.91 -9.83 22.74
N GLY A 761 -8.84 -8.86 21.82
CA GLY A 761 -10.00 -8.15 21.28
C GLY A 761 -10.23 -6.80 21.94
N SER A 762 -11.47 -6.33 21.92
CA SER A 762 -11.84 -5.00 22.42
C SER A 762 -11.50 -4.87 23.92
N PRO A 763 -10.82 -3.80 24.37
CA PRO A 763 -10.49 -3.63 25.78
C PRO A 763 -11.71 -3.44 26.70
N TRP A 764 -12.82 -2.93 26.13
CA TRP A 764 -14.02 -2.49 26.82
C TRP A 764 -15.15 -3.50 26.80
#